data_AF-A0A1B3ZG29-F1
#
_entry.id   AF-A0A1B3ZG29-F1
#
_cell.length_a   1.000
_cell.length_b   1.000
_cell.length_c   1.000
_cell.angle_alpha   90.00
_cell.angle_beta   90.00
_cell.angle_gamma   90.00
#
_symmetry.space_group_name_H-M   'P 1'
#
loop_
_entity.id
_entity.type
_entity.pdbx_description
1 polymer ?
#
loop_
_entity_poly.entity_id
_entity_poly.type
_entity_poly.pdbx_seq_one_letter_code
_entity_poly.pdbx_strand_id
1 'polypeptide(L)'
;MVHSVVFDGSASKDFVSALGVRASVPVKDAALHDRHVRFATDAQFFAEGVRPLTGLRRDPGIAFKAAQVAGRAVPPLDAMAKAVRSTLERIPAWGDFRLDQPTANGWTITKRTAPDYGWIDADEGHRAPGLAYVGSPQGGAALGVRYFWQRHPTALHIDGATGDDAALTAWLWSPEAAAMDMRPYHGTMGMERFDAQNEGLSVTYEDYEPGWDDATGIARTSELMLWAFPATPDTALLQEMARMQAEPPQLMIAPEHLHAAQVFGDWGLPDRSTPNRAAIENQLSNLVDFYAGEVDRRAWYGFWNHGDVMHTYDSDRHRWRYDIGGFAWDNSELSPDLWLWYQVLRTGDAKTWRFAEAMTRHTGEVDVYHSGRFKGMGTRHGVQHWSDSSKQPRVSNASYRRPFYYLTADERVGDLLHDLITSDQTLTTVEIGRKVPNAAKKLALPAGTIEMTFGTTWCPLAAAWLTEWERTGDVRWRDRVVAGLDSIGRLPKGWMTGSAPFDLASGRFVDQGRGVQVSHLNAVFGAVEVSAELIRLLDVPRYRAAWLDYCRWYNAPQVAYLARFGPPFGPRNLREGHSRLTAYAAFEDRDAALATRAADEFFSGDAGLGTWPSDPRHRVDGVLEWPGVSTNASAQWGLAAIQNLALIPEALDRATIVAPDAPGRRRQGDTGRD
;
A
#
# COMPACT_ATOMS: atom_id res chain seq x y z
N MET A 1 11.24 7.29 14.92
CA MET A 1 10.45 8.50 14.60
C MET A 1 9.56 8.17 13.41
N VAL A 2 8.25 8.34 13.56
CA VAL A 2 7.26 8.15 12.49
C VAL A 2 6.79 9.54 12.07
N HIS A 3 7.26 10.02 10.91
CA HIS A 3 7.04 11.37 10.43
C HIS A 3 5.97 11.37 9.34
N SER A 4 4.76 11.85 9.67
CA SER A 4 3.62 11.92 8.76
C SER A 4 3.36 13.35 8.32
N VAL A 5 3.17 13.55 7.02
CA VAL A 5 2.77 14.84 6.42
C VAL A 5 1.45 14.68 5.69
N VAL A 6 0.61 15.70 5.79
CA VAL A 6 -0.57 15.88 4.94
C VAL A 6 -0.26 17.03 3.98
N PHE A 7 -0.44 16.83 2.68
CA PHE A 7 -0.30 17.92 1.71
C PHE A 7 -1.54 18.80 1.77
N ASP A 8 -1.42 20.00 2.30
CA ASP A 8 -2.52 20.98 2.45
C ASP A 8 -2.37 22.20 1.53
N GLY A 9 -1.39 22.17 0.62
CA GLY A 9 -1.10 23.24 -0.32
C GLY A 9 -2.02 23.26 -1.55
N SER A 10 -2.03 24.37 -2.27
CA SER A 10 -2.66 24.47 -3.58
C SER A 10 -1.70 23.95 -4.65
N ALA A 11 -2.04 22.85 -5.32
CA ALA A 11 -1.19 22.24 -6.35
C ALA A 11 -0.76 23.20 -7.48
N SER A 12 -1.51 24.27 -7.74
CA SER A 12 -1.15 25.27 -8.77
C SER A 12 -0.17 26.35 -8.31
N LYS A 13 0.15 26.43 -7.01
CA LYS A 13 0.96 27.49 -6.40
C LYS A 13 2.09 26.96 -5.52
N ASP A 14 1.81 25.90 -4.77
CA ASP A 14 2.68 25.39 -3.72
C ASP A 14 3.44 24.16 -4.23
N PHE A 15 4.72 24.36 -4.55
CA PHE A 15 5.63 23.31 -4.99
C PHE A 15 6.65 23.05 -3.90
N VAL A 16 6.56 21.88 -3.25
CA VAL A 16 7.48 21.50 -2.17
C VAL A 16 8.87 21.27 -2.76
N SER A 17 9.82 22.14 -2.45
CA SER A 17 11.20 22.04 -2.96
C SER A 17 12.12 21.22 -2.06
N ALA A 18 11.80 21.08 -0.77
CA ALA A 18 12.55 20.25 0.16
C ALA A 18 11.67 19.84 1.35
N LEU A 19 11.87 18.62 1.84
CA LEU A 19 11.23 18.10 3.05
C LEU A 19 12.25 17.25 3.80
N GLY A 20 12.50 17.50 5.07
CA GLY A 20 13.50 16.75 5.82
C GLY A 20 13.54 17.05 7.30
N VAL A 21 14.36 16.26 8.01
CA VAL A 21 14.63 16.39 9.45
C VAL A 21 16.10 16.70 9.65
N ARG A 22 16.40 17.71 10.47
CA ARG A 22 17.77 18.15 10.77
C ARG A 22 18.08 17.98 12.25
N ALA A 23 19.24 17.40 12.55
CA ALA A 23 19.87 17.39 13.86
C ALA A 23 21.12 18.27 13.87
N SER A 24 21.34 19.00 14.97
CA SER A 24 22.61 19.70 15.23
C SER A 24 23.49 18.80 16.09
N VAL A 25 24.74 18.59 15.67
CA VAL A 25 25.69 17.66 16.29
C VAL A 25 26.95 18.43 16.72
N PRO A 26 27.18 18.62 18.04
CA PRO A 26 28.37 19.30 18.53
C PRO A 26 29.66 18.54 18.18
N VAL A 27 30.63 19.22 17.59
CA VAL A 27 31.94 18.66 17.19
C VAL A 27 33.13 19.54 17.60
N LYS A 28 32.86 20.68 18.27
CA LYS A 28 33.87 21.66 18.72
C LYS A 28 34.98 21.08 19.61
N ASP A 29 34.67 20.07 20.41
CA ASP A 29 35.60 19.49 21.39
C ASP A 29 36.64 18.53 20.76
N ALA A 30 36.59 18.36 19.44
CA ALA A 30 37.50 17.53 18.67
C ALA A 30 38.31 18.35 17.65
N ALA A 31 39.59 18.00 17.51
CA ALA A 31 40.40 18.53 16.42
C ALA A 31 39.87 18.03 15.06
N LEU A 32 40.06 18.83 13.99
CA LEU A 32 39.51 18.52 12.66
C LEU A 32 39.92 17.15 12.08
N HIS A 33 41.07 16.62 12.49
CA HIS A 33 41.54 15.30 12.04
C HIS A 33 40.94 14.12 12.84
N ASP A 34 40.28 14.40 13.97
CA ASP A 34 39.52 13.43 14.78
C ASP A 34 38.00 13.57 14.58
N ARG A 35 37.54 14.45 13.69
CA ARG A 35 36.13 14.51 13.29
C ARG A 35 35.90 13.56 12.13
N HIS A 36 34.84 12.77 12.20
CA HIS A 36 34.56 11.66 11.30
C HIS A 36 33.21 11.82 10.61
N VAL A 37 33.19 11.54 9.31
CA VAL A 37 31.99 11.52 8.46
C VAL A 37 31.83 10.13 7.85
N ARG A 38 30.60 9.66 7.83
CA ARG A 38 30.27 8.27 7.54
C ARG A 38 28.95 8.21 6.75
N PHE A 39 28.95 7.59 5.57
CA PHE A 39 27.72 7.27 4.84
C PHE A 39 27.65 5.77 4.54
N ALA A 40 26.48 5.19 4.76
CA ALA A 40 26.18 3.85 4.34
C ALA A 40 25.86 3.83 2.84
N THR A 41 26.56 2.97 2.10
CA THR A 41 26.40 2.74 0.67
C THR A 41 26.10 1.25 0.43
N ASP A 42 25.68 0.91 -0.79
CA ASP A 42 25.57 -0.48 -1.27
C ASP A 42 26.92 -1.13 -1.60
N ALA A 43 27.98 -0.33 -1.63
CA ALA A 43 29.36 -0.75 -1.88
C ALA A 43 30.22 -0.62 -0.60
N GLN A 44 31.44 -0.12 -0.76
CA GLN A 44 32.30 0.19 0.38
C GLN A 44 31.73 1.39 1.15
N PHE A 45 31.60 1.22 2.46
CA PHE A 45 31.14 2.28 3.35
C PHE A 45 32.01 3.54 3.20
N PHE A 46 31.38 4.70 2.98
CA PHE A 46 32.11 5.96 2.86
C PHE A 46 32.61 6.38 4.24
N ALA A 47 33.93 6.41 4.42
CA ALA A 47 34.56 6.62 5.73
C ALA A 47 35.75 7.58 5.66
N GLU A 48 35.51 8.86 5.98
CA GLU A 48 36.53 9.90 5.97
C GLU A 48 36.67 10.62 7.31
N GLY A 49 37.83 11.25 7.51
CA GLY A 49 38.02 12.30 8.51
C GLY A 49 37.82 13.67 7.87
N VAL A 50 37.26 14.63 8.61
CA VAL A 50 37.07 16.02 8.13
C VAL A 50 38.37 16.62 7.62
N ARG A 51 39.49 16.40 8.32
CA ARG A 51 40.85 16.62 7.80
C ARG A 51 41.55 15.27 7.57
N PRO A 52 41.70 14.79 6.33
CA PRO A 52 42.24 13.46 6.06
C PRO A 52 43.74 13.37 6.36
N LEU A 53 44.15 12.29 7.02
CA LEU A 53 45.55 11.91 7.30
C LEU A 53 46.02 10.75 6.41
N THR A 54 45.13 10.19 5.61
CA THR A 54 45.41 9.10 4.67
C THR A 54 45.61 9.66 3.25
N GLY A 55 46.26 8.88 2.37
CA GLY A 55 46.47 9.28 0.96
C GLY A 55 47.40 10.48 0.73
N LEU A 56 48.04 11.00 1.78
CA LEU A 56 48.95 12.14 1.69
C LEU A 56 50.27 11.78 1.00
N ARG A 57 50.93 12.78 0.39
CA ARG A 57 52.28 12.67 -0.19
C ARG A 57 53.36 12.28 0.84
N ARG A 58 53.09 12.51 2.13
CA ARG A 58 53.98 12.19 3.26
C ARG A 58 53.18 11.40 4.27
N ASP A 59 53.76 10.31 4.76
CA ASP A 59 53.10 9.42 5.72
C ASP A 59 53.13 10.03 7.13
N PRO A 60 51.98 10.26 7.79
CA PRO A 60 51.96 10.70 9.19
C PRO A 60 52.38 9.59 10.16
N GLY A 61 52.33 8.33 9.72
CA GLY A 61 52.58 7.14 10.52
C GLY A 61 51.41 6.17 10.44
N ILE A 62 51.70 4.86 10.46
CA ILE A 62 50.67 3.81 10.35
C ILE A 62 49.61 3.89 11.44
N ALA A 63 50.00 4.24 12.67
CA ALA A 63 49.08 4.38 13.80
C ALA A 63 48.07 5.53 13.60
N PHE A 64 48.48 6.65 13.01
CA PHE A 64 47.60 7.79 12.71
C PHE A 64 46.56 7.43 11.64
N LYS A 65 47.02 6.80 10.54
CA LYS A 65 46.14 6.34 9.45
C LYS A 65 45.13 5.32 9.96
N ALA A 66 45.60 4.32 10.72
CA ALA A 66 44.75 3.27 11.26
C ALA A 66 43.73 3.80 12.28
N ALA A 67 44.12 4.75 13.13
CA ALA A 67 43.21 5.38 14.08
C ALA A 67 42.10 6.15 13.36
N GLN A 68 42.44 7.03 12.41
CA GLN A 68 41.45 7.85 11.70
C GLN A 68 40.48 7.02 10.85
N VAL A 69 40.98 6.01 10.12
CA VAL A 69 40.12 5.10 9.35
C VAL A 69 39.13 4.38 10.26
N ALA A 70 39.60 3.95 11.45
CA ALA A 70 38.77 3.30 12.46
C ALA A 70 37.90 4.28 13.28
N GLY A 71 37.91 5.58 12.99
CA GLY A 71 37.12 6.56 13.76
C GLY A 71 37.63 6.80 15.18
N ARG A 72 38.88 6.45 15.49
CA ARG A 72 39.49 6.63 16.82
C ARG A 72 40.30 7.91 16.88
N ALA A 73 40.48 8.42 18.09
CA ALA A 73 41.39 9.53 18.33
C ALA A 73 42.80 9.15 17.85
N VAL A 74 43.43 10.03 17.07
CA VAL A 74 44.79 9.80 16.63
C VAL A 74 45.77 9.89 17.81
N PRO A 75 46.96 9.27 17.72
CA PRO A 75 47.99 9.43 18.74
C PRO A 75 48.37 10.91 18.96
N PRO A 76 48.99 11.25 20.10
CA PRO A 76 49.54 12.58 20.33
C PRO A 76 50.36 13.10 19.13
N LEU A 77 50.14 14.36 18.73
CA LEU A 77 50.73 14.90 17.50
C LEU A 77 52.27 14.94 17.54
N ASP A 78 52.90 14.96 18.71
CA ASP A 78 54.36 14.86 18.86
C ASP A 78 54.93 13.53 18.36
N ALA A 79 54.13 12.46 18.36
CA ALA A 79 54.46 11.17 17.76
C ALA A 79 54.24 11.12 16.22
N MET A 80 53.60 12.14 15.64
CA MET A 80 53.38 12.22 14.19
C MET A 80 54.69 12.55 13.47
N ALA A 81 54.89 11.94 12.30
CA ALA A 81 56.03 12.26 11.44
C ALA A 81 56.17 13.77 11.22
N LYS A 82 57.35 14.34 11.53
CA LYS A 82 57.61 15.79 11.54
C LYS A 82 57.15 16.48 10.26
N ALA A 83 57.37 15.86 9.11
CA ALA A 83 57.02 16.41 7.80
C ALA A 83 55.51 16.66 7.65
N VAL A 84 54.65 15.80 8.20
CA VAL A 84 53.19 16.00 8.18
C VAL A 84 52.78 16.95 9.29
N ARG A 85 53.31 16.75 10.50
CA ARG A 85 53.00 17.60 11.68
C ARG A 85 53.24 19.08 11.40
N SER A 86 54.36 19.44 10.77
CA SER A 86 54.69 20.84 10.46
C SER A 86 53.81 21.46 9.38
N THR A 87 53.05 20.66 8.63
CA THR A 87 52.19 21.11 7.53
C THR A 87 50.74 20.66 7.69
N LEU A 88 50.32 20.29 8.90
CA LEU A 88 48.98 19.74 9.17
C LEU A 88 47.88 20.70 8.72
N GLU A 89 48.07 22.01 8.95
CA GLU A 89 47.16 23.08 8.53
C GLU A 89 47.15 23.36 7.01
N ARG A 90 48.01 22.68 6.23
CA ARG A 90 48.00 22.74 4.76
C ARG A 90 47.13 21.64 4.14
N ILE A 91 46.61 20.73 4.94
CA ILE A 91 45.66 19.72 4.51
C ILE A 91 44.25 20.33 4.55
N PRO A 92 43.52 20.35 3.42
CA PRO A 92 42.14 20.83 3.40
C PRO A 92 41.27 20.13 4.44
N ALA A 93 40.42 20.89 5.12
CA ALA A 93 39.35 20.36 5.95
C ALA A 93 38.03 20.49 5.18
N TRP A 94 37.25 19.41 5.15
CA TRP A 94 36.00 19.30 4.39
C TRP A 94 34.82 19.62 5.31
N GLY A 95 34.14 20.74 5.04
CA GLY A 95 33.02 21.21 5.86
C GLY A 95 31.71 20.54 5.51
N ASP A 96 31.46 20.31 4.22
CA ASP A 96 30.15 19.87 3.75
C ASP A 96 30.25 18.61 2.89
N PHE A 97 29.31 17.69 3.10
CA PHE A 97 29.20 16.39 2.45
C PHE A 97 27.75 16.10 2.10
N ARG A 98 27.51 15.50 0.95
CA ARG A 98 26.17 15.12 0.49
C ARG A 98 26.18 13.71 -0.06
N LEU A 99 25.20 12.91 0.34
CA LEU A 99 24.78 11.70 -0.36
C LEU A 99 23.39 11.99 -0.94
N ASP A 100 23.28 12.05 -2.25
CA ASP A 100 22.03 12.31 -2.96
C ASP A 100 21.61 11.05 -3.74
N GLN A 101 20.36 10.63 -3.57
CA GLN A 101 19.75 9.49 -4.26
C GLN A 101 18.58 10.03 -5.11
N PRO A 102 18.85 10.61 -6.29
CA PRO A 102 17.83 11.25 -7.13
C PRO A 102 16.86 10.25 -7.78
N THR A 103 17.29 9.00 -7.99
CA THR A 103 16.49 7.93 -8.59
C THR A 103 16.59 6.66 -7.75
N ALA A 104 15.71 5.69 -7.98
CA ALA A 104 15.81 4.36 -7.36
C ALA A 104 17.05 3.54 -7.77
N ASN A 105 17.84 4.03 -8.73
CA ASN A 105 18.93 3.28 -9.37
C ASN A 105 20.24 4.08 -9.46
N GLY A 106 20.41 5.13 -8.66
CA GLY A 106 21.67 5.85 -8.61
C GLY A 106 21.78 6.79 -7.42
N TRP A 107 22.93 6.78 -6.77
CA TRP A 107 23.34 7.80 -5.79
C TRP A 107 24.70 8.39 -6.13
N THR A 108 24.94 9.61 -5.68
CA THR A 108 26.25 10.28 -5.74
C THR A 108 26.65 10.81 -4.38
N ILE A 109 27.96 10.84 -4.10
CA ILE A 109 28.55 11.51 -2.95
C ILE A 109 29.40 12.67 -3.45
N THR A 110 29.14 13.86 -2.91
CA THR A 110 29.95 15.06 -3.18
C THR A 110 30.42 15.69 -1.86
N LYS A 111 31.52 16.43 -1.91
CA LYS A 111 32.01 17.20 -0.76
C LYS A 111 32.67 18.52 -1.15
N ARG A 112 32.70 19.47 -0.22
CA ARG A 112 33.44 20.74 -0.38
C ARG A 112 34.05 21.21 0.93
N THR A 113 35.01 22.12 0.83
CA THR A 113 35.74 22.65 1.98
C THR A 113 34.93 23.68 2.78
N ALA A 114 34.23 24.59 2.09
CA ALA A 114 33.35 25.60 2.68
C ALA A 114 32.36 26.15 1.63
N PRO A 115 31.33 26.93 2.02
CA PRO A 115 30.28 27.41 1.13
C PRO A 115 30.73 28.15 -0.15
N ASP A 116 31.84 28.88 -0.08
CA ASP A 116 32.36 29.68 -1.20
C ASP A 116 33.24 28.89 -2.18
N TYR A 117 33.40 27.57 -1.97
CA TYR A 117 34.23 26.71 -2.81
C TYR A 117 33.42 25.65 -3.54
N GLY A 118 33.96 25.19 -4.67
CA GLY A 118 33.33 24.18 -5.52
C GLY A 118 33.20 22.82 -4.84
N TRP A 119 32.11 22.11 -5.17
CA TRP A 119 31.95 20.70 -4.87
C TRP A 119 32.89 19.86 -5.72
N ILE A 120 33.37 18.75 -5.14
CA ILE A 120 34.03 17.68 -5.88
C ILE A 120 33.22 16.39 -5.75
N ASP A 121 33.28 15.59 -6.80
CA ASP A 121 32.74 14.23 -6.81
C ASP A 121 33.64 13.32 -5.97
N ALA A 122 33.04 12.55 -5.07
CA ALA A 122 33.75 11.65 -4.18
C ALA A 122 33.48 10.18 -4.51
N ASP A 123 32.22 9.81 -4.79
CA ASP A 123 31.84 8.44 -5.14
C ASP A 123 30.44 8.39 -5.79
N GLU A 124 30.09 7.25 -6.40
CA GLU A 124 28.76 6.98 -6.95
C GLU A 124 28.41 5.48 -6.86
N GLY A 125 27.12 5.16 -6.89
CA GLY A 125 26.66 3.77 -6.85
C GLY A 125 25.17 3.62 -7.15
N HIS A 126 24.57 2.48 -6.77
CA HIS A 126 23.23 2.11 -7.20
C HIS A 126 22.16 2.47 -6.15
N ARG A 127 22.16 1.84 -4.97
CA ARG A 127 21.09 1.95 -3.96
C ARG A 127 21.61 2.11 -2.54
N ALA A 128 21.73 3.34 -2.07
CA ALA A 128 22.19 3.61 -0.73
C ALA A 128 21.15 3.14 0.32
N PRO A 129 21.56 2.44 1.40
CA PRO A 129 20.65 2.00 2.46
C PRO A 129 20.08 3.14 3.33
N GLY A 130 20.65 4.35 3.22
CA GLY A 130 20.06 5.55 3.79
C GLY A 130 20.46 5.86 5.23
N LEU A 131 21.74 5.71 5.58
CA LEU A 131 22.29 6.10 6.90
C LEU A 131 23.50 7.03 6.76
N ALA A 132 23.53 8.07 7.58
CA ALA A 132 24.64 9.01 7.70
C ALA A 132 25.05 9.22 9.16
N TYR A 133 26.34 9.43 9.43
CA TYR A 133 26.88 9.76 10.74
C TYR A 133 27.89 10.91 10.64
N VAL A 134 27.86 11.78 11.65
CA VAL A 134 28.89 12.80 11.91
C VAL A 134 29.21 12.83 13.41
N GLY A 135 30.49 13.01 13.75
CA GLY A 135 30.93 13.18 15.13
C GLY A 135 32.43 13.01 15.29
N SER A 136 32.86 12.56 16.47
CA SER A 136 34.27 12.38 16.84
C SER A 136 34.42 11.33 17.96
N PRO A 137 35.64 11.04 18.43
CA PRO A 137 35.88 10.25 19.63
C PRO A 137 35.26 10.81 20.93
N GLN A 138 34.71 12.03 20.91
CA GLN A 138 34.04 12.68 22.04
C GLN A 138 32.51 12.58 21.96
N GLY A 139 31.96 12.10 20.85
CA GLY A 139 30.52 11.92 20.66
C GLY A 139 30.08 12.15 19.22
N GLY A 140 28.83 11.82 18.91
CA GLY A 140 28.27 12.06 17.58
C GLY A 140 26.85 11.56 17.44
N ALA A 141 26.31 11.68 16.24
CA ALA A 141 24.97 11.18 15.92
C ALA A 141 24.91 10.55 14.53
N ALA A 142 24.00 9.58 14.38
CA ALA A 142 23.60 9.04 13.09
C ALA A 142 22.10 9.27 12.83
N LEU A 143 21.75 9.49 11.57
CA LEU A 143 20.38 9.54 11.07
C LEU A 143 20.21 8.49 9.98
N GLY A 144 19.13 7.71 10.08
CA GLY A 144 18.74 6.71 9.09
C GLY A 144 17.30 6.90 8.62
N VAL A 145 17.04 6.61 7.35
CA VAL A 145 15.72 6.76 6.70
C VAL A 145 15.29 5.45 6.07
N ARG A 146 14.29 4.77 6.64
CA ARG A 146 13.75 3.54 6.04
C ARG A 146 13.18 3.84 4.66
N TYR A 147 13.35 2.90 3.73
CA TYR A 147 12.97 3.03 2.33
C TYR A 147 13.65 4.19 1.59
N PHE A 148 14.90 4.55 1.96
CA PHE A 148 15.62 5.68 1.39
C PHE A 148 15.62 5.68 -0.15
N TRP A 149 16.25 4.69 -0.78
CA TRP A 149 16.30 4.64 -2.25
C TRP A 149 14.96 4.30 -2.88
N GLN A 150 14.11 3.52 -2.20
CA GLN A 150 12.77 3.19 -2.68
C GLN A 150 11.85 4.40 -2.74
N ARG A 151 12.10 5.44 -1.93
CA ARG A 151 11.27 6.66 -1.84
C ARG A 151 11.99 7.91 -2.34
N HIS A 152 12.92 7.73 -3.28
CA HIS A 152 13.61 8.82 -3.95
C HIS A 152 12.65 9.92 -4.46
N PRO A 153 13.10 11.18 -4.62
CA PRO A 153 14.46 11.67 -4.39
C PRO A 153 14.75 11.96 -2.92
N THR A 154 15.69 11.21 -2.33
CA THR A 154 16.10 11.38 -0.93
C THR A 154 17.56 11.81 -0.84
N ALA A 155 17.95 12.39 0.28
CA ALA A 155 19.35 12.77 0.50
C ALA A 155 19.75 12.76 1.98
N LEU A 156 21.04 12.63 2.23
CA LEU A 156 21.67 12.78 3.54
C LEU A 156 22.79 13.80 3.42
N HIS A 157 22.63 14.95 4.08
CA HIS A 157 23.59 16.05 4.03
C HIS A 157 24.23 16.25 5.41
N ILE A 158 25.53 16.54 5.41
CA ILE A 158 26.30 16.96 6.58
C ILE A 158 26.93 18.29 6.23
N ASP A 159 26.48 19.37 6.86
CA ASP A 159 27.00 20.71 6.61
C ASP A 159 27.75 21.24 7.85
N GLY A 160 28.81 22.04 7.65
CA GLY A 160 29.50 22.74 8.73
C GLY A 160 30.38 21.87 9.64
N ALA A 161 30.85 20.71 9.19
CA ALA A 161 31.67 19.77 9.99
C ALA A 161 33.02 20.35 10.47
N THR A 162 33.45 21.50 9.93
CA THR A 162 34.64 22.26 10.37
C THR A 162 34.35 23.31 11.45
N GLY A 163 33.08 23.62 11.71
CA GLY A 163 32.64 24.59 12.72
C GLY A 163 32.50 24.00 14.13
N ASP A 164 31.68 24.63 14.96
CA ASP A 164 31.43 24.14 16.33
C ASP A 164 30.37 23.03 16.35
N ASP A 165 29.36 23.16 15.50
CA ASP A 165 28.26 22.22 15.33
C ASP A 165 28.12 21.83 13.86
N ALA A 166 27.97 20.54 13.58
CA ALA A 166 27.62 20.03 12.26
C ALA A 166 26.09 19.88 12.14
N ALA A 167 25.52 20.21 10.98
CA ALA A 167 24.12 19.96 10.67
C ALA A 167 23.99 18.63 9.92
N LEU A 168 23.42 17.61 10.57
CA LEU A 168 23.08 16.33 9.95
C LEU A 168 21.62 16.36 9.50
N THR A 169 21.38 16.35 8.19
CA THR A 169 20.03 16.47 7.62
C THR A 169 19.66 15.22 6.82
N ALA A 170 18.50 14.66 7.12
CA ALA A 170 17.85 13.62 6.33
C ALA A 170 16.71 14.23 5.51
N TRP A 171 16.88 14.29 4.20
CA TRP A 171 15.89 14.79 3.25
C TRP A 171 15.01 13.64 2.75
N LEU A 172 13.72 13.75 3.04
CA LEU A 172 12.65 12.92 2.49
C LEU A 172 12.27 13.35 1.06
N TRP A 173 12.51 14.64 0.75
CA TRP A 173 12.56 15.18 -0.60
C TRP A 173 13.81 16.06 -0.70
N SER A 174 14.78 15.64 -1.52
CA SER A 174 16.06 16.35 -1.65
C SER A 174 15.88 17.75 -2.26
N PRO A 175 16.55 18.80 -1.72
CA PRO A 175 16.58 20.12 -2.34
C PRO A 175 17.28 20.15 -3.71
N GLU A 176 18.02 19.10 -4.07
CA GLU A 176 18.66 18.96 -5.39
C GLU A 176 17.71 18.36 -6.44
N ALA A 177 16.52 17.91 -6.04
CA ALA A 177 15.48 17.46 -6.96
C ALA A 177 14.66 18.64 -7.50
N ALA A 178 13.95 18.41 -8.60
CA ALA A 178 12.87 19.31 -9.00
C ALA A 178 11.85 19.44 -7.85
N ALA A 179 11.21 20.59 -7.72
CA ALA A 179 10.13 20.73 -6.73
C ALA A 179 8.97 19.79 -7.08
N MET A 180 8.28 19.26 -6.06
CA MET A 180 7.14 18.36 -6.23
C MET A 180 6.04 19.02 -7.07
N ASP A 181 5.67 18.39 -8.19
CA ASP A 181 4.54 18.81 -9.00
C ASP A 181 3.31 17.98 -8.66
N MET A 182 2.38 18.59 -7.92
CA MET A 182 1.16 17.95 -7.42
C MET A 182 -0.05 18.21 -8.33
N ARG A 183 0.14 18.84 -9.49
CA ARG A 183 -0.94 19.22 -10.41
C ARG A 183 -1.55 18.02 -11.14
N PRO A 184 -2.77 18.16 -11.68
CA PRO A 184 -3.33 17.17 -12.60
C PRO A 184 -2.42 16.89 -13.79
N TYR A 185 -2.40 15.62 -14.25
CA TYR A 185 -1.57 15.20 -15.38
C TYR A 185 -2.12 15.64 -16.74
N HIS A 186 -3.39 16.06 -16.83
CA HIS A 186 -4.01 16.60 -18.05
C HIS A 186 -5.02 17.71 -17.74
N GLY A 187 -5.43 18.46 -18.78
CA GLY A 187 -6.51 19.45 -18.69
C GLY A 187 -7.89 18.84 -19.00
N THR A 188 -8.95 19.65 -18.94
CA THR A 188 -10.35 19.19 -19.07
C THR A 188 -10.67 18.41 -20.34
N MET A 189 -9.99 18.66 -21.46
CA MET A 189 -10.16 17.91 -22.72
C MET A 189 -11.62 17.79 -23.22
N GLY A 190 -12.47 18.82 -22.99
CA GLY A 190 -13.88 18.81 -23.39
C GLY A 190 -14.81 17.99 -22.48
N MET A 191 -14.33 17.57 -21.31
CA MET A 191 -15.09 16.80 -20.30
C MET A 191 -15.70 17.71 -19.21
N GLU A 192 -16.28 18.85 -19.58
CA GLU A 192 -16.93 19.77 -18.62
C GLU A 192 -18.24 19.20 -18.06
N ARG A 193 -18.89 18.31 -18.80
CA ARG A 193 -20.22 17.74 -18.45
C ARG A 193 -20.14 16.23 -18.24
N PHE A 194 -21.05 15.70 -17.42
CA PHE A 194 -21.05 14.28 -17.05
C PHE A 194 -21.20 13.31 -18.22
N ASP A 195 -21.86 13.69 -19.32
CA ASP A 195 -21.95 12.85 -20.52
C ASP A 195 -20.58 12.70 -21.19
N ALA A 196 -19.86 13.79 -21.41
CA ALA A 196 -18.50 13.75 -21.95
C ALA A 196 -17.49 13.05 -21.01
N GLN A 197 -17.65 13.19 -19.69
CA GLN A 197 -16.84 12.45 -18.72
C GLN A 197 -17.08 10.94 -18.81
N ASN A 198 -18.33 10.50 -18.96
CA ASN A 198 -18.67 9.09 -19.18
C ASN A 198 -18.14 8.57 -20.53
N GLU A 199 -18.09 9.41 -21.57
CA GLU A 199 -17.42 9.07 -22.84
C GLU A 199 -15.92 8.84 -22.63
N GLY A 200 -15.24 9.70 -21.85
CA GLY A 200 -13.84 9.51 -21.45
C GLY A 200 -13.63 8.19 -20.70
N LEU A 201 -14.43 7.93 -19.66
CA LEU A 201 -14.43 6.69 -18.89
C LEU A 201 -14.56 5.45 -19.79
N SER A 202 -15.38 5.52 -20.84
CA SER A 202 -15.60 4.38 -21.76
C SER A 202 -14.36 3.98 -22.57
N VAL A 203 -13.34 4.85 -22.65
CA VAL A 203 -12.13 4.63 -23.46
C VAL A 203 -10.89 4.46 -22.59
N THR A 204 -10.68 5.32 -21.59
CA THR A 204 -9.46 5.31 -20.76
C THR A 204 -9.65 4.63 -19.41
N TYR A 205 -10.89 4.27 -19.08
CA TYR A 205 -11.28 3.77 -17.77
C TYR A 205 -11.06 4.75 -16.61
N GLU A 206 -10.92 6.05 -16.89
CA GLU A 206 -10.86 7.13 -15.89
C GLU A 206 -12.20 7.87 -15.79
N ASP A 207 -12.71 8.01 -14.57
CA ASP A 207 -13.87 8.86 -14.28
C ASP A 207 -13.38 10.26 -13.92
N TYR A 208 -13.22 11.13 -14.92
CA TYR A 208 -12.72 12.50 -14.73
C TYR A 208 -13.78 13.51 -14.30
N GLU A 209 -13.44 14.49 -13.45
CA GLU A 209 -14.25 15.68 -13.20
C GLU A 209 -13.36 16.90 -12.92
N PRO A 210 -13.57 18.05 -13.57
CA PRO A 210 -12.77 19.24 -13.33
C PRO A 210 -12.67 19.61 -11.85
N GLY A 211 -11.44 19.67 -11.35
CA GLY A 211 -11.13 20.07 -9.99
C GLY A 211 -11.29 18.95 -8.97
N TRP A 212 -11.63 17.70 -9.34
CA TRP A 212 -11.63 16.53 -8.44
C TRP A 212 -10.29 15.77 -8.42
N ASP A 213 -9.46 16.02 -9.43
CA ASP A 213 -8.07 15.63 -9.64
C ASP A 213 -7.12 16.41 -8.70
N ASP A 214 -7.41 16.39 -7.40
CA ASP A 214 -6.79 17.26 -6.40
C ASP A 214 -5.99 16.45 -5.37
N ALA A 215 -4.71 16.76 -5.19
CA ALA A 215 -3.84 16.13 -4.19
C ALA A 215 -4.06 16.66 -2.76
N THR A 216 -4.80 17.76 -2.59
CA THR A 216 -4.97 18.42 -1.29
C THR A 216 -5.67 17.49 -0.29
N GLY A 217 -4.95 17.09 0.75
CA GLY A 217 -5.40 16.24 1.84
C GLY A 217 -4.84 14.82 1.83
N ILE A 218 -4.09 14.41 0.81
CA ILE A 218 -3.36 13.14 0.85
C ILE A 218 -2.21 13.19 1.86
N ALA A 219 -1.76 12.03 2.35
CA ALA A 219 -0.68 11.95 3.31
C ALA A 219 0.46 11.02 2.88
N ARG A 220 1.61 11.17 3.55
CA ARG A 220 2.71 10.20 3.48
C ARG A 220 3.40 10.11 4.83
N THR A 221 3.71 8.88 5.22
CA THR A 221 4.46 8.59 6.45
C THR A 221 5.85 8.03 6.13
N SER A 222 6.87 8.62 6.75
CA SER A 222 8.28 8.21 6.64
C SER A 222 8.83 7.78 8.01
N GLU A 223 9.59 6.69 8.02
CA GLU A 223 10.18 6.15 9.25
C GLU A 223 11.67 6.50 9.30
N LEU A 224 12.07 7.20 10.38
CA LEU A 224 13.44 7.63 10.62
C LEU A 224 13.94 7.13 11.96
N MET A 225 15.25 6.90 12.05
CA MET A 225 15.95 6.57 13.28
C MET A 225 17.07 7.59 13.53
N LEU A 226 17.16 8.07 14.78
CA LEU A 226 18.23 8.95 15.26
C LEU A 226 18.95 8.20 16.38
N TRP A 227 20.27 8.12 16.27
CA TRP A 227 21.12 7.53 17.30
C TRP A 227 22.13 8.56 17.77
N ALA A 228 22.32 8.63 19.09
CA ALA A 228 23.40 9.38 19.72
C ALA A 228 24.48 8.39 20.20
N PHE A 229 25.74 8.77 20.04
CA PHE A 229 26.87 7.94 20.40
C PHE A 229 27.85 8.68 21.31
N PRO A 230 28.49 7.97 22.27
CA PRO A 230 29.51 8.56 23.12
C PRO A 230 30.86 8.77 22.40
N ALA A 231 31.05 8.14 21.25
CA ALA A 231 32.21 8.26 20.38
C ALA A 231 31.84 7.75 18.98
N THR A 232 32.68 8.03 17.97
CA THR A 232 32.54 7.43 16.64
C THR A 232 32.46 5.90 16.73
N PRO A 233 31.36 5.30 16.28
CA PRO A 233 31.21 3.85 16.27
C PRO A 233 32.12 3.20 15.24
N ASP A 234 32.41 1.92 15.44
CA ASP A 234 33.05 1.11 14.41
C ASP A 234 32.17 1.04 13.15
N THR A 235 32.80 1.05 11.98
CA THR A 235 32.08 1.00 10.70
C THR A 235 31.18 -0.24 10.58
N ALA A 236 31.58 -1.38 11.15
CA ALA A 236 30.77 -2.60 11.16
C ALA A 236 29.43 -2.40 11.89
N LEU A 237 29.44 -1.70 13.02
CA LEU A 237 28.21 -1.38 13.75
C LEU A 237 27.32 -0.45 12.93
N LEU A 238 27.88 0.59 12.29
CA LEU A 238 27.10 1.48 11.42
C LEU A 238 26.49 0.75 10.21
N GLN A 239 27.19 -0.25 9.66
CA GLN A 239 26.66 -1.12 8.60
C GLN A 239 25.49 -1.98 9.08
N GLU A 240 25.60 -2.58 10.26
CA GLU A 240 24.51 -3.34 10.88
C GLU A 240 23.30 -2.46 11.16
N MET A 241 23.52 -1.24 11.66
CA MET A 241 22.46 -0.26 11.89
C MET A 241 21.77 0.18 10.60
N ALA A 242 22.53 0.39 9.51
CA ALA A 242 21.96 0.72 8.21
C ALA A 242 21.08 -0.41 7.66
N ARG A 243 21.52 -1.68 7.80
CA ARG A 243 20.70 -2.85 7.43
C ARG A 243 19.43 -2.94 8.28
N MET A 244 19.56 -2.78 9.60
CA MET A 244 18.45 -2.83 10.54
C MET A 244 17.42 -1.72 10.26
N GLN A 245 17.84 -0.50 9.97
CA GLN A 245 16.91 0.59 9.65
C GLN A 245 16.30 0.44 8.24
N ALA A 246 17.03 -0.11 7.27
CA ALA A 246 16.47 -0.39 5.95
C ALA A 246 15.43 -1.52 5.98
N GLU A 247 15.67 -2.55 6.79
CA GLU A 247 14.77 -3.68 6.99
C GLU A 247 14.64 -4.03 8.50
N PRO A 248 13.76 -3.33 9.23
CA PRO A 248 13.58 -3.53 10.68
C PRO A 248 13.15 -4.96 11.02
N PRO A 249 13.81 -5.66 11.96
CA PRO A 249 13.37 -6.98 12.42
C PRO A 249 11.94 -6.93 12.94
N GLN A 250 11.09 -7.83 12.46
CA GLN A 250 9.69 -7.93 12.89
C GLN A 250 9.45 -9.27 13.59
N LEU A 251 8.97 -9.23 14.83
CA LEU A 251 8.46 -10.42 15.48
C LEU A 251 7.05 -10.70 14.95
N MET A 252 6.78 -11.96 14.62
CA MET A 252 5.51 -12.41 14.07
C MET A 252 4.98 -13.59 14.89
N ILE A 253 3.68 -13.58 15.16
CA ILE A 253 2.98 -14.68 15.81
C ILE A 253 2.89 -15.85 14.83
N ALA A 254 3.02 -17.09 15.32
CA ALA A 254 2.88 -18.27 14.48
C ALA A 254 1.48 -18.33 13.80
N PRO A 255 1.40 -18.60 12.48
CA PRO A 255 0.14 -18.69 11.75
C PRO A 255 -0.91 -19.60 12.41
N GLU A 256 -0.49 -20.72 13.01
CA GLU A 256 -1.37 -21.67 13.69
C GLU A 256 -2.09 -21.02 14.88
N HIS A 257 -1.41 -20.14 15.62
CA HIS A 257 -1.99 -19.42 16.74
C HIS A 257 -2.96 -18.34 16.27
N LEU A 258 -2.61 -17.61 15.21
CA LEU A 258 -3.50 -16.61 14.60
C LEU A 258 -4.79 -17.26 14.09
N HIS A 259 -4.67 -18.41 13.42
CA HIS A 259 -5.82 -19.15 12.93
C HIS A 259 -6.70 -19.67 14.08
N ALA A 260 -6.10 -20.16 15.16
CA ALA A 260 -6.82 -20.60 16.36
C ALA A 260 -7.58 -19.46 17.07
N ALA A 261 -7.15 -18.21 16.93
CA ALA A 261 -7.88 -17.04 17.43
C ALA A 261 -9.13 -16.70 16.61
N GLN A 262 -9.26 -17.27 15.41
CA GLN A 262 -10.39 -17.13 14.50
C GLN A 262 -10.70 -15.67 14.11
N VAL A 263 -9.70 -14.80 13.99
CA VAL A 263 -9.88 -13.37 13.64
C VAL A 263 -9.81 -13.12 12.14
N PHE A 264 -10.35 -11.98 11.68
CA PHE A 264 -10.28 -11.51 10.30
C PHE A 264 -11.00 -12.34 9.24
N GLY A 265 -12.09 -13.04 9.60
CA GLY A 265 -12.94 -13.74 8.63
C GLY A 265 -12.45 -15.14 8.25
N ASP A 266 -12.81 -15.61 7.05
CA ASP A 266 -12.61 -16.99 6.64
C ASP A 266 -11.26 -17.20 5.94
N TRP A 267 -10.34 -17.89 6.62
CA TRP A 267 -9.07 -18.34 6.05
C TRP A 267 -8.56 -19.56 6.85
N GLY A 268 -7.69 -20.36 6.25
CA GLY A 268 -7.09 -21.56 6.87
C GLY A 268 -5.58 -21.64 6.68
N LEU A 269 -4.91 -22.61 7.29
CA LEU A 269 -3.47 -22.82 7.04
C LEU A 269 -3.22 -23.40 5.64
N PRO A 270 -2.02 -23.20 5.04
CA PRO A 270 -1.68 -23.79 3.77
C PRO A 270 -1.77 -25.31 3.78
N ASP A 271 -2.44 -25.88 2.79
CA ASP A 271 -2.57 -27.33 2.64
C ASP A 271 -2.24 -27.77 1.21
N ARG A 272 -1.33 -28.73 1.08
CA ARG A 272 -0.83 -29.26 -0.21
C ARG A 272 -1.06 -30.77 -0.33
N SER A 273 -1.96 -31.32 0.47
CA SER A 273 -2.19 -32.77 0.59
C SER A 273 -2.81 -33.42 -0.66
N THR A 274 -3.43 -32.64 -1.56
CA THR A 274 -3.97 -33.12 -2.84
C THR A 274 -3.40 -32.32 -4.02
N PRO A 275 -3.43 -32.86 -5.26
CA PRO A 275 -2.96 -32.13 -6.44
C PRO A 275 -3.64 -30.78 -6.65
N ASN A 276 -4.96 -30.69 -6.45
CA ASN A 276 -5.70 -29.44 -6.64
C ASN A 276 -5.33 -28.41 -5.57
N ARG A 277 -5.27 -28.81 -4.29
CA ARG A 277 -4.84 -27.92 -3.21
C ARG A 277 -3.40 -27.43 -3.43
N ALA A 278 -2.49 -28.33 -3.84
CA ALA A 278 -1.12 -27.97 -4.17
C ALA A 278 -1.01 -26.99 -5.35
N ALA A 279 -1.83 -27.14 -6.39
CA ALA A 279 -1.87 -26.20 -7.52
C ALA A 279 -2.31 -24.79 -7.08
N ILE A 280 -3.36 -24.70 -6.25
CA ILE A 280 -3.83 -23.43 -5.69
C ILE A 280 -2.74 -22.78 -4.83
N GLU A 281 -2.13 -23.51 -3.90
CA GLU A 281 -1.07 -22.98 -3.04
C GLU A 281 0.20 -22.58 -3.82
N ASN A 282 0.51 -23.29 -4.91
CA ASN A 282 1.59 -22.90 -5.82
C ASN A 282 1.28 -21.58 -6.52
N GLN A 283 0.08 -21.42 -7.06
CA GLN A 283 -0.31 -20.21 -7.75
C GLN A 283 -0.41 -19.00 -6.80
N LEU A 284 -0.90 -19.16 -5.57
CA LEU A 284 -0.86 -18.12 -4.53
C LEU A 284 0.58 -17.63 -4.29
N SER A 285 1.52 -18.56 -4.08
CA SER A 285 2.95 -18.22 -3.91
C SER A 285 3.53 -17.55 -5.16
N ASN A 286 3.25 -18.08 -6.34
CA ASN A 286 3.79 -17.57 -7.61
C ASN A 286 3.28 -16.16 -7.93
N LEU A 287 2.03 -15.84 -7.58
CA LEU A 287 1.46 -14.50 -7.75
C LEU A 287 2.13 -13.51 -6.80
N VAL A 288 2.28 -13.83 -5.51
CA VAL A 288 3.02 -12.95 -4.59
C VAL A 288 4.45 -12.71 -5.09
N ASP A 289 5.15 -13.77 -5.51
CA ASP A 289 6.49 -13.65 -6.09
C ASP A 289 6.51 -12.81 -7.37
N PHE A 290 5.47 -12.92 -8.22
CA PHE A 290 5.35 -12.14 -9.43
C PHE A 290 5.22 -10.64 -9.11
N TYR A 291 4.26 -10.26 -8.28
CA TYR A 291 4.01 -8.85 -7.92
C TYR A 291 5.15 -8.24 -7.10
N ALA A 292 5.66 -8.93 -6.09
CA ALA A 292 6.81 -8.45 -5.31
C ALA A 292 8.04 -8.22 -6.21
N GLY A 293 8.22 -9.06 -7.24
CA GLY A 293 9.26 -8.86 -8.24
C GLY A 293 8.93 -7.78 -9.29
N GLU A 294 7.66 -7.49 -9.57
CA GLU A 294 7.27 -6.41 -10.50
C GLU A 294 7.66 -5.04 -9.94
N VAL A 295 7.61 -4.84 -8.62
CA VAL A 295 8.05 -3.60 -7.97
C VAL A 295 9.44 -3.18 -8.46
N ASP A 296 10.39 -4.11 -8.45
CA ASP A 296 11.75 -3.84 -8.90
C ASP A 296 11.88 -3.78 -10.43
N ARG A 297 11.24 -4.72 -11.16
CA ARG A 297 11.29 -4.77 -12.63
C ARG A 297 10.69 -3.53 -13.30
N ARG A 298 9.72 -2.90 -12.66
CA ARG A 298 9.00 -1.72 -13.18
C ARG A 298 9.39 -0.42 -12.49
N ALA A 299 10.29 -0.49 -11.51
CA ALA A 299 10.69 0.63 -10.69
C ALA A 299 9.49 1.38 -10.08
N TRP A 300 8.58 0.64 -9.45
CA TRP A 300 7.46 1.20 -8.68
C TRP A 300 7.97 1.78 -7.34
N TYR A 301 8.82 2.79 -7.50
CA TYR A 301 9.53 3.51 -6.47
C TYR A 301 9.22 5.01 -6.61
N GLY A 302 9.53 5.76 -5.56
CA GLY A 302 9.32 7.20 -5.50
C GLY A 302 8.57 7.63 -4.24
N PHE A 303 8.74 8.90 -3.86
CA PHE A 303 8.15 9.45 -2.64
C PHE A 303 6.66 9.15 -2.51
N TRP A 304 5.87 9.43 -3.56
CA TRP A 304 4.42 9.19 -3.57
C TRP A 304 4.03 7.78 -4.02
N ASN A 305 4.89 7.04 -4.73
CA ASN A 305 4.50 5.82 -5.44
C ASN A 305 4.81 4.52 -4.70
N HIS A 306 5.93 4.48 -3.96
CA HIS A 306 6.42 3.22 -3.38
C HIS A 306 5.42 2.64 -2.38
N GLY A 307 4.95 1.43 -2.69
CA GLY A 307 4.01 0.65 -1.91
C GLY A 307 2.80 0.19 -2.73
N ASP A 308 2.42 0.94 -3.76
CA ASP A 308 1.35 0.53 -4.67
C ASP A 308 1.82 -0.38 -5.81
N VAL A 309 0.85 -0.93 -6.54
CA VAL A 309 1.02 -1.69 -7.79
C VAL A 309 0.15 -1.09 -8.89
N MET A 310 0.40 -1.48 -10.14
CA MET A 310 -0.48 -1.06 -11.24
C MET A 310 -1.65 -2.03 -11.44
N HIS A 311 -2.72 -1.57 -12.10
CA HIS A 311 -4.01 -2.23 -12.20
C HIS A 311 -4.11 -3.22 -13.38
N THR A 312 -3.66 -2.84 -14.58
CA THR A 312 -3.78 -3.73 -15.76
C THR A 312 -2.55 -3.73 -16.66
N TYR A 313 -2.26 -4.91 -17.20
CA TYR A 313 -1.15 -5.15 -18.11
C TYR A 313 -1.50 -4.83 -19.58
N ASP A 314 -0.50 -4.32 -20.30
CA ASP A 314 -0.50 -4.12 -21.74
C ASP A 314 0.40 -5.18 -22.38
N SER A 315 -0.21 -6.20 -22.98
CA SER A 315 0.50 -7.29 -23.65
C SER A 315 1.14 -6.88 -24.96
N ASP A 316 0.74 -5.75 -25.56
CA ASP A 316 1.34 -5.27 -26.80
C ASP A 316 2.62 -4.47 -26.50
N ARG A 317 2.62 -3.70 -25.40
CA ARG A 317 3.79 -2.93 -24.94
C ARG A 317 4.69 -3.67 -23.94
N HIS A 318 4.32 -4.87 -23.49
CA HIS A 318 5.04 -5.66 -22.49
C HIS A 318 5.32 -4.87 -21.19
N ARG A 319 4.30 -4.14 -20.72
CA ARG A 319 4.34 -3.32 -19.50
C ARG A 319 2.94 -3.05 -18.94
N TRP A 320 2.88 -2.56 -17.73
CA TRP A 320 1.64 -2.06 -17.15
C TRP A 320 1.20 -0.75 -17.80
N ARG A 321 -0.11 -0.50 -17.81
CA ARG A 321 -0.74 0.66 -18.47
C ARG A 321 -0.62 1.94 -17.63
N TYR A 322 0.61 2.33 -17.30
CA TYR A 322 0.94 3.46 -16.44
C TYR A 322 0.40 4.82 -16.92
N ASP A 323 0.04 4.93 -18.20
CA ASP A 323 -0.36 6.16 -18.89
C ASP A 323 -1.81 6.15 -19.40
N ILE A 324 -2.61 5.13 -19.06
CA ILE A 324 -3.99 4.99 -19.56
C ILE A 324 -4.98 5.02 -18.40
N GLY A 325 -5.38 6.22 -17.99
CA GLY A 325 -6.50 6.47 -17.07
C GLY A 325 -6.55 5.51 -15.88
N GLY A 326 -7.69 4.82 -15.70
CA GLY A 326 -7.91 3.87 -14.61
C GLY A 326 -7.15 2.55 -14.75
N PHE A 327 -6.23 2.37 -15.69
CA PHE A 327 -5.43 1.15 -15.77
C PHE A 327 -4.03 1.26 -15.14
N ALA A 328 -3.68 2.45 -14.63
CA ALA A 328 -2.39 2.77 -14.05
C ALA A 328 -2.29 2.32 -12.57
N TRP A 329 -2.13 3.20 -11.58
CA TRP A 329 -2.04 2.80 -10.17
C TRP A 329 -3.34 2.19 -9.65
N ASP A 330 -3.23 1.11 -8.87
CA ASP A 330 -4.34 0.25 -8.50
C ASP A 330 -5.18 0.77 -7.32
N ASN A 331 -4.57 1.53 -6.40
CA ASN A 331 -5.27 2.17 -5.28
C ASN A 331 -6.28 1.22 -4.56
N SER A 332 -5.85 -0.01 -4.26
CA SER A 332 -6.67 -1.03 -3.57
C SER A 332 -7.95 -1.47 -4.30
N GLU A 333 -8.03 -1.35 -5.63
CA GLU A 333 -9.20 -1.81 -6.39
C GLU A 333 -9.33 -3.34 -6.28
N LEU A 334 -10.51 -3.81 -5.90
CA LEU A 334 -10.80 -5.23 -5.64
C LEU A 334 -9.88 -5.90 -4.58
N SER A 335 -9.45 -5.14 -3.58
CA SER A 335 -8.85 -5.65 -2.33
C SER A 335 -7.53 -6.46 -2.43
N PRO A 336 -6.51 -6.04 -3.22
CA PRO A 336 -5.19 -6.67 -3.14
C PRO A 336 -4.61 -6.63 -1.72
N ASP A 337 -4.92 -5.59 -0.94
CA ASP A 337 -4.53 -5.48 0.47
C ASP A 337 -5.00 -6.69 1.30
N LEU A 338 -6.28 -7.09 1.17
CA LEU A 338 -6.81 -8.24 1.91
C LEU A 338 -6.19 -9.55 1.43
N TRP A 339 -5.98 -9.70 0.12
CA TRP A 339 -5.33 -10.88 -0.43
C TRP A 339 -3.93 -11.06 0.17
N LEU A 340 -3.11 -10.00 0.15
CA LEU A 340 -1.76 -10.05 0.70
C LEU A 340 -1.76 -10.25 2.21
N TRP A 341 -2.63 -9.56 2.96
CA TRP A 341 -2.73 -9.76 4.41
C TRP A 341 -3.19 -11.17 4.78
N TYR A 342 -4.11 -11.76 4.03
CA TYR A 342 -4.47 -13.16 4.24
C TYR A 342 -3.30 -14.09 3.95
N GLN A 343 -2.52 -13.85 2.90
CA GLN A 343 -1.29 -14.62 2.68
C GLN A 343 -0.30 -14.49 3.84
N VAL A 344 -0.15 -13.30 4.45
CA VAL A 344 0.65 -13.10 5.67
C VAL A 344 0.11 -13.94 6.83
N LEU A 345 -1.20 -13.87 7.11
CA LEU A 345 -1.83 -14.60 8.21
C LEU A 345 -1.66 -16.12 8.08
N ARG A 346 -1.74 -16.63 6.84
CA ARG A 346 -1.63 -18.06 6.53
C ARG A 346 -0.21 -18.60 6.63
N THR A 347 0.78 -17.81 6.22
CA THR A 347 2.14 -18.32 5.96
C THR A 347 3.22 -17.77 6.90
N GLY A 348 3.02 -16.57 7.45
CA GLY A 348 4.09 -15.84 8.15
C GLY A 348 5.28 -15.49 7.25
N ASP A 349 5.15 -15.58 5.93
CA ASP A 349 6.25 -15.35 4.99
C ASP A 349 6.73 -13.90 5.02
N ALA A 350 8.05 -13.72 5.21
CA ALA A 350 8.65 -12.41 5.40
C ALA A 350 8.56 -11.51 4.15
N LYS A 351 8.67 -12.09 2.95
CA LYS A 351 8.55 -11.32 1.69
C LYS A 351 7.13 -10.78 1.54
N THR A 352 6.14 -11.65 1.77
CA THR A 352 4.73 -11.29 1.72
C THR A 352 4.39 -10.24 2.77
N TRP A 353 4.93 -10.37 3.99
CA TRP A 353 4.80 -9.36 5.03
C TRP A 353 5.30 -7.99 4.56
N ARG A 354 6.54 -7.92 4.04
CA ARG A 354 7.13 -6.65 3.59
C ARG A 354 6.36 -6.02 2.46
N PHE A 355 5.80 -6.85 1.58
CA PHE A 355 4.99 -6.36 0.47
C PHE A 355 3.64 -5.80 0.95
N ALA A 356 2.94 -6.52 1.83
CA ALA A 356 1.68 -6.06 2.43
C ALA A 356 1.88 -4.81 3.32
N GLU A 357 2.99 -4.72 4.04
CA GLU A 357 3.38 -3.55 4.85
C GLU A 357 3.60 -2.32 3.95
N ALA A 358 4.35 -2.46 2.86
CA ALA A 358 4.58 -1.37 1.93
C ALA A 358 3.28 -0.88 1.29
N MET A 359 2.39 -1.80 0.88
CA MET A 359 1.06 -1.49 0.36
C MET A 359 0.24 -0.74 1.40
N THR A 360 0.15 -1.24 2.64
CA THR A 360 -0.58 -0.57 3.72
C THR A 360 -0.08 0.86 3.98
N ARG A 361 1.24 1.06 3.98
CA ARG A 361 1.88 2.38 4.16
C ARG A 361 1.73 3.31 2.96
N HIS A 362 1.21 2.83 1.83
CA HIS A 362 0.86 3.62 0.68
C HIS A 362 -0.65 3.85 0.62
N THR A 363 -1.42 2.79 0.49
CA THR A 363 -2.84 2.84 0.16
C THR A 363 -3.69 3.42 1.28
N GLY A 364 -3.23 3.33 2.54
CA GLY A 364 -3.88 3.99 3.69
C GLY A 364 -3.52 5.47 3.85
N GLU A 365 -2.52 5.95 3.12
CA GLU A 365 -1.92 7.29 3.30
C GLU A 365 -2.10 8.15 2.05
N VAL A 366 -1.53 7.73 0.92
CA VAL A 366 -1.48 8.49 -0.34
C VAL A 366 -2.81 8.44 -1.08
N ASP A 367 -3.46 7.28 -1.08
CA ASP A 367 -4.70 7.07 -1.84
C ASP A 367 -5.95 7.53 -1.07
N VAL A 368 -5.78 8.08 0.14
CA VAL A 368 -6.83 8.50 1.07
C VAL A 368 -6.66 9.97 1.46
N TYR A 369 -7.77 10.70 1.57
CA TYR A 369 -7.77 12.06 2.07
C TYR A 369 -7.96 12.10 3.59
N HIS A 370 -7.06 12.80 4.28
CA HIS A 370 -7.04 12.96 5.74
C HIS A 370 -7.56 14.33 6.19
N SER A 371 -7.74 15.24 5.24
CA SER A 371 -8.29 16.58 5.45
C SER A 371 -9.09 17.06 4.22
N GLY A 372 -9.69 18.25 4.34
CA GLY A 372 -10.41 18.87 3.22
C GLY A 372 -11.76 18.20 2.90
N ARG A 373 -12.33 18.57 1.75
CA ARG A 373 -13.70 18.18 1.36
C ARG A 373 -13.89 16.68 1.10
N PHE A 374 -12.79 15.93 0.92
CA PHE A 374 -12.82 14.50 0.67
C PHE A 374 -12.36 13.68 1.88
N LYS A 375 -12.17 14.29 3.05
CA LYS A 375 -11.68 13.58 4.24
C LYS A 375 -12.44 12.26 4.46
N GLY A 376 -11.68 11.18 4.64
CA GLY A 376 -12.19 9.85 4.88
C GLY A 376 -12.55 9.06 3.62
N MET A 377 -12.45 9.66 2.44
CA MET A 377 -12.59 8.99 1.14
C MET A 377 -11.23 8.61 0.58
N GLY A 378 -11.17 7.54 -0.21
CA GLY A 378 -10.02 7.26 -1.07
C GLY A 378 -10.34 7.48 -2.54
N THR A 379 -9.31 7.63 -3.37
CA THR A 379 -9.43 7.84 -4.81
C THR A 379 -9.34 6.52 -5.55
N ARG A 380 -10.30 6.24 -6.43
CA ARG A 380 -10.23 5.11 -7.36
C ARG A 380 -8.93 5.13 -8.18
N HIS A 381 -8.45 3.95 -8.56
CA HIS A 381 -7.31 3.71 -9.45
C HIS A 381 -7.20 4.70 -10.63
N GLY A 382 -5.97 5.13 -10.96
CA GLY A 382 -5.72 6.21 -11.91
C GLY A 382 -4.24 6.45 -12.22
N VAL A 383 -3.96 7.36 -13.17
CA VAL A 383 -2.57 7.72 -13.56
C VAL A 383 -1.82 8.39 -12.42
N GLN A 384 -2.51 9.23 -11.65
CA GLN A 384 -2.02 9.73 -10.37
C GLN A 384 -2.91 9.14 -9.27
N HIS A 385 -2.34 8.93 -8.09
CA HIS A 385 -3.06 8.38 -6.94
C HIS A 385 -4.29 9.21 -6.52
N TRP A 386 -4.44 10.43 -7.03
CA TRP A 386 -5.55 11.36 -6.77
C TRP A 386 -6.30 11.83 -8.03
N SER A 387 -6.01 11.30 -9.24
CA SER A 387 -6.57 11.84 -10.50
C SER A 387 -8.06 11.52 -10.72
N ASP A 388 -8.51 10.32 -10.37
CA ASP A 388 -9.88 9.88 -10.64
C ASP A 388 -10.89 10.60 -9.71
N SER A 389 -12.03 11.02 -10.25
CA SER A 389 -13.07 11.76 -9.50
C SER A 389 -13.98 10.89 -8.66
N SER A 390 -13.81 9.57 -8.71
CA SER A 390 -14.55 8.61 -7.90
C SER A 390 -13.92 8.47 -6.51
N LYS A 391 -14.30 9.40 -5.61
CA LYS A 391 -13.86 9.39 -4.21
C LYS A 391 -14.81 8.54 -3.37
N GLN A 392 -14.35 7.41 -2.82
CA GLN A 392 -15.21 6.41 -2.19
C GLN A 392 -14.60 5.73 -0.95
N PRO A 393 -15.44 5.27 0.01
CA PRO A 393 -14.98 4.47 1.15
C PRO A 393 -14.37 3.11 0.79
N ARG A 394 -14.69 2.56 -0.39
CA ARG A 394 -14.15 1.27 -0.83
C ARG A 394 -12.62 1.24 -0.97
N VAL A 395 -11.99 2.41 -1.15
CA VAL A 395 -10.53 2.58 -1.23
C VAL A 395 -9.94 2.84 0.15
N SER A 396 -10.53 3.77 0.91
CA SER A 396 -10.10 4.09 2.28
C SER A 396 -10.39 2.99 3.31
N ASN A 397 -11.07 1.94 2.88
CA ASN A 397 -11.55 0.80 3.64
C ASN A 397 -10.68 0.37 4.83
N ALA A 398 -11.27 0.39 6.02
CA ALA A 398 -10.61 -0.02 7.26
C ALA A 398 -10.21 -1.50 7.25
N SER A 399 -10.94 -2.36 6.52
CA SER A 399 -10.61 -3.79 6.39
C SER A 399 -9.17 -4.03 5.93
N TYR A 400 -8.60 -3.13 5.14
CA TYR A 400 -7.28 -3.28 4.53
C TYR A 400 -6.13 -3.01 5.51
N ARG A 401 -6.39 -2.27 6.59
CA ARG A 401 -5.37 -1.84 7.57
C ARG A 401 -5.50 -2.53 8.92
N ARG A 402 -6.65 -3.15 9.19
CA ARG A 402 -6.90 -3.96 10.40
C ARG A 402 -5.80 -5.00 10.64
N PRO A 403 -5.41 -5.86 9.66
CA PRO A 403 -4.40 -6.89 9.93
C PRO A 403 -3.06 -6.28 10.34
N PHE A 404 -2.58 -5.26 9.62
CA PHE A 404 -1.34 -4.57 9.99
C PHE A 404 -1.40 -3.98 11.40
N TYR A 405 -2.47 -3.24 11.72
CA TYR A 405 -2.65 -2.61 13.03
C TYR A 405 -2.61 -3.64 14.16
N TYR A 406 -3.38 -4.72 14.08
CA TYR A 406 -3.43 -5.71 15.15
C TYR A 406 -2.16 -6.56 15.28
N LEU A 407 -1.39 -6.73 14.20
CA LEU A 407 -0.12 -7.45 14.22
C LEU A 407 1.06 -6.59 14.71
N THR A 408 0.94 -5.26 14.69
CA THR A 408 2.05 -4.34 14.98
C THR A 408 1.77 -3.35 16.11
N ALA A 409 0.50 -3.10 16.44
CA ALA A 409 0.02 -2.00 17.26
C ALA A 409 0.47 -0.61 16.78
N ASP A 410 0.74 -0.45 15.47
CA ASP A 410 1.24 0.82 14.91
C ASP A 410 0.25 1.98 15.15
N GLU A 411 0.70 2.98 15.91
CA GLU A 411 -0.15 4.10 16.33
C GLU A 411 -0.58 4.95 15.15
N ARG A 412 0.26 5.14 14.12
CA ARG A 412 -0.10 5.91 12.93
C ARG A 412 -1.26 5.25 12.19
N VAL A 413 -1.20 3.94 11.95
CA VAL A 413 -2.33 3.22 11.35
C VAL A 413 -3.55 3.23 12.28
N GLY A 414 -3.33 3.25 13.60
CA GLY A 414 -4.38 3.52 14.57
C GLY A 414 -5.09 4.87 14.36
N ASP A 415 -4.35 5.94 14.07
CA ASP A 415 -4.91 7.26 13.73
C ASP A 415 -5.68 7.19 12.41
N LEU A 416 -5.12 6.54 11.38
CA LEU A 416 -5.77 6.35 10.09
C LEU A 416 -7.12 5.64 10.24
N LEU A 417 -7.18 4.56 11.02
CA LEU A 417 -8.40 3.81 11.28
C LEU A 417 -9.45 4.66 12.02
N HIS A 418 -9.00 5.50 12.96
CA HIS A 418 -9.88 6.40 13.70
C HIS A 418 -10.45 7.50 12.79
N ASP A 419 -9.66 8.04 11.86
CA ASP A 419 -10.09 9.08 10.92
C ASP A 419 -11.27 8.64 10.03
N LEU A 420 -11.44 7.32 9.82
CA LEU A 420 -12.48 6.76 8.95
C LEU A 420 -13.86 6.62 9.60
N ILE A 421 -13.98 6.73 10.93
CA ILE A 421 -15.25 6.45 11.64
C ILE A 421 -16.35 7.49 11.31
N THR A 422 -15.97 8.63 10.73
CA THR A 422 -16.87 9.73 10.34
C THR A 422 -16.95 9.93 8.82
N SER A 423 -16.41 9.00 8.03
CA SER A 423 -16.45 9.06 6.56
C SER A 423 -17.87 9.09 5.98
N ASP A 424 -18.87 8.64 6.75
CA ASP A 424 -20.28 8.76 6.38
C ASP A 424 -20.75 10.23 6.28
N GLN A 425 -20.19 11.14 7.07
CA GLN A 425 -20.54 12.57 7.02
C GLN A 425 -20.10 13.21 5.71
N THR A 426 -18.94 12.83 5.17
CA THR A 426 -18.43 13.35 3.89
C THR A 426 -19.36 13.01 2.72
N LEU A 427 -20.11 11.91 2.81
CA LEU A 427 -21.10 11.50 1.79
C LEU A 427 -22.35 12.40 1.76
N THR A 428 -22.52 13.32 2.71
CA THR A 428 -23.57 14.36 2.63
C THR A 428 -23.27 15.40 1.55
N THR A 429 -21.99 15.56 1.19
CA THR A 429 -21.51 16.50 0.18
C THR A 429 -20.87 15.83 -1.03
N VAL A 430 -20.39 14.59 -0.87
CA VAL A 430 -19.78 13.78 -1.94
C VAL A 430 -20.80 12.73 -2.41
N GLU A 431 -21.49 13.02 -3.51
CA GLU A 431 -22.40 12.05 -4.12
C GLU A 431 -21.65 11.12 -5.09
N ILE A 432 -21.44 9.86 -4.69
CA ILE A 432 -20.74 8.83 -5.49
C ILE A 432 -21.45 8.59 -6.83
N GLY A 433 -22.78 8.48 -6.81
CA GLY A 433 -23.57 8.11 -7.97
C GLY A 433 -24.05 9.27 -8.86
N ARG A 434 -23.43 10.46 -8.75
CA ARG A 434 -23.89 11.71 -9.39
C ARG A 434 -23.86 11.69 -10.93
N LYS A 435 -22.96 10.88 -11.51
CA LYS A 435 -22.75 10.77 -12.97
C LYS A 435 -23.41 9.56 -13.62
N VAL A 436 -23.95 8.64 -12.81
CA VAL A 436 -24.58 7.42 -13.32
C VAL A 436 -25.76 7.81 -14.21
N PRO A 437 -25.90 7.24 -15.43
CA PRO A 437 -27.01 7.57 -16.31
C PRO A 437 -28.37 7.45 -15.60
N ASN A 438 -29.22 8.47 -15.73
CA ASN A 438 -30.48 8.65 -15.00
C ASN A 438 -30.36 8.97 -13.48
N ALA A 439 -29.21 9.38 -12.96
CA ALA A 439 -29.07 9.82 -11.56
C ALA A 439 -30.06 10.95 -11.19
N ALA A 440 -30.37 11.86 -12.13
CA ALA A 440 -31.38 12.92 -11.94
C ALA A 440 -32.82 12.41 -11.75
N LYS A 441 -33.10 11.12 -12.02
CA LYS A 441 -34.40 10.47 -11.73
C LYS A 441 -34.41 9.74 -10.37
N LYS A 442 -33.34 9.81 -9.58
CA LYS A 442 -33.30 9.22 -8.24
C LYS A 442 -34.34 9.87 -7.34
N LEU A 443 -35.05 9.03 -6.60
CA LEU A 443 -36.00 9.43 -5.56
C LEU A 443 -35.34 10.46 -4.64
N ALA A 444 -36.06 11.55 -4.33
CA ALA A 444 -35.63 12.48 -3.29
C ALA A 444 -35.37 11.68 -2.00
N LEU A 445 -34.13 11.68 -1.54
CA LEU A 445 -33.76 10.98 -0.31
C LEU A 445 -34.49 11.63 0.87
N PRO A 446 -34.99 10.85 1.85
CA PRO A 446 -35.51 11.41 3.08
C PRO A 446 -34.50 12.35 3.75
N ALA A 447 -34.97 13.41 4.38
CA ALA A 447 -34.11 14.34 5.11
C ALA A 447 -33.28 13.59 6.17
N GLY A 448 -31.98 13.91 6.27
CA GLY A 448 -31.05 13.25 7.20
C GLY A 448 -30.47 11.91 6.70
N THR A 449 -30.81 11.50 5.47
CA THR A 449 -30.28 10.26 4.88
C THR A 449 -29.31 10.52 3.74
N ILE A 450 -28.40 9.56 3.54
CA ILE A 450 -27.49 9.50 2.39
C ILE A 450 -27.63 8.17 1.65
N GLU A 451 -27.36 8.16 0.36
CA GLU A 451 -27.37 6.91 -0.40
C GLU A 451 -26.12 6.08 -0.07
N MET A 452 -26.30 4.85 0.39
CA MET A 452 -25.20 3.91 0.57
C MET A 452 -25.50 2.60 -0.16
N THR A 453 -24.52 2.13 -0.92
CA THR A 453 -24.47 0.71 -1.30
C THR A 453 -24.06 -0.12 -0.10
N PHE A 454 -24.55 -1.34 0.01
CA PHE A 454 -24.20 -2.20 1.14
C PHE A 454 -22.73 -2.61 1.09
N GLY A 455 -22.24 -2.88 -0.13
CA GLY A 455 -20.88 -3.33 -0.38
C GLY A 455 -19.83 -2.24 -0.38
N THR A 456 -19.84 -1.37 -1.39
CA THR A 456 -18.74 -0.41 -1.64
C THR A 456 -18.75 0.81 -0.71
N THR A 457 -19.77 0.96 0.13
CA THR A 457 -19.89 2.11 1.05
C THR A 457 -20.09 1.66 2.48
N TRP A 458 -21.15 0.90 2.77
CA TRP A 458 -21.49 0.55 4.15
C TRP A 458 -20.51 -0.45 4.77
N CYS A 459 -20.12 -1.52 4.09
CA CYS A 459 -19.16 -2.50 4.63
C CYS A 459 -17.80 -1.87 5.04
N PRO A 460 -17.16 -1.01 4.23
CA PRO A 460 -15.95 -0.28 4.64
C PRO A 460 -16.14 0.55 5.92
N LEU A 461 -17.29 1.22 6.06
CA LEU A 461 -17.63 2.00 7.26
C LEU A 461 -17.93 1.12 8.46
N ALA A 462 -18.65 0.00 8.25
CA ALA A 462 -18.92 -0.99 9.27
C ALA A 462 -17.62 -1.62 9.79
N ALA A 463 -16.63 -1.85 8.92
CA ALA A 463 -15.30 -2.29 9.34
C ALA A 463 -14.60 -1.23 10.21
N ALA A 464 -14.71 0.07 9.87
CA ALA A 464 -14.16 1.15 10.68
C ALA A 464 -14.82 1.24 12.07
N TRP A 465 -16.16 1.17 12.12
CA TRP A 465 -16.91 1.18 13.39
C TRP A 465 -16.65 -0.08 14.22
N LEU A 466 -16.54 -1.25 13.59
CA LEU A 466 -16.15 -2.48 14.26
C LEU A 466 -14.75 -2.33 14.88
N THR A 467 -13.78 -1.80 14.14
CA THR A 467 -12.42 -1.57 14.64
C THR A 467 -12.39 -0.57 15.79
N GLU A 468 -13.15 0.52 15.70
CA GLU A 468 -13.21 1.51 16.78
C GLU A 468 -13.83 0.92 18.05
N TRP A 469 -14.86 0.08 17.91
CA TRP A 469 -15.43 -0.65 19.04
C TRP A 469 -14.42 -1.63 19.66
N GLU A 470 -13.72 -2.43 18.84
CA GLU A 470 -12.70 -3.37 19.30
C GLU A 470 -11.56 -2.65 20.08
N ARG A 471 -11.14 -1.47 19.61
CA ARG A 471 -10.03 -0.70 20.19
C ARG A 471 -10.39 0.04 21.47
N THR A 472 -11.61 0.56 21.55
CA THR A 472 -12.01 1.52 22.61
C THR A 472 -13.01 0.95 23.60
N GLY A 473 -13.76 -0.09 23.22
CA GLY A 473 -14.91 -0.59 23.96
C GLY A 473 -16.14 0.33 23.89
N ASP A 474 -16.12 1.43 23.11
CA ASP A 474 -17.29 2.31 22.95
C ASP A 474 -18.42 1.59 22.20
N VAL A 475 -19.44 1.19 22.95
CA VAL A 475 -20.59 0.42 22.45
C VAL A 475 -21.45 1.20 21.46
N ARG A 476 -21.32 2.52 21.36
CA ARG A 476 -22.02 3.31 20.33
C ARG A 476 -21.72 2.81 18.92
N TRP A 477 -20.46 2.44 18.65
CA TRP A 477 -20.05 1.95 17.34
C TRP A 477 -20.58 0.54 17.07
N ARG A 478 -20.57 -0.33 18.08
CA ARG A 478 -21.29 -1.62 18.04
C ARG A 478 -22.75 -1.42 17.68
N ASP A 479 -23.44 -0.57 18.42
CA ASP A 479 -24.89 -0.38 18.29
C ASP A 479 -25.25 0.21 16.92
N ARG A 480 -24.39 1.09 16.36
CA ARG A 480 -24.51 1.59 14.99
C ARG A 480 -24.39 0.47 13.95
N VAL A 481 -23.40 -0.43 14.09
CA VAL A 481 -23.25 -1.59 13.20
C VAL A 481 -24.48 -2.49 13.31
N VAL A 482 -24.92 -2.84 14.53
CA VAL A 482 -26.13 -3.67 14.76
C VAL A 482 -27.38 -3.04 14.13
N ALA A 483 -27.54 -1.71 14.23
CA ALA A 483 -28.65 -0.99 13.61
C ALA A 483 -28.64 -1.13 12.08
N GLY A 484 -27.46 -1.04 11.45
CA GLY A 484 -27.28 -1.28 10.02
C GLY A 484 -27.60 -2.72 9.63
N LEU A 485 -27.04 -3.70 10.35
CA LEU A 485 -27.28 -5.13 10.14
C LEU A 485 -28.78 -5.47 10.22
N ASP A 486 -29.45 -5.06 11.30
CA ASP A 486 -30.89 -5.32 11.51
C ASP A 486 -31.76 -4.66 10.44
N SER A 487 -31.44 -3.42 10.03
CA SER A 487 -32.21 -2.72 9.00
C SER A 487 -32.03 -3.30 7.60
N ILE A 488 -30.82 -3.75 7.21
CA ILE A 488 -30.62 -4.52 5.97
C ILE A 488 -31.47 -5.79 5.99
N GLY A 489 -31.43 -6.55 7.10
CA GLY A 489 -32.21 -7.77 7.26
C GLY A 489 -33.73 -7.58 7.29
N ARG A 490 -34.22 -6.34 7.41
CA ARG A 490 -35.65 -5.99 7.35
C ARG A 490 -36.12 -5.62 5.95
N LEU A 491 -35.21 -5.29 5.04
CA LEU A 491 -35.58 -4.97 3.66
C LEU A 491 -36.25 -6.19 3.01
N PRO A 492 -37.32 -6.02 2.21
CA PRO A 492 -38.03 -7.14 1.60
C PRO A 492 -37.15 -8.07 0.74
N LYS A 493 -36.04 -7.56 0.21
CA LYS A 493 -35.05 -8.32 -0.57
C LYS A 493 -33.69 -8.44 0.14
N GLY A 494 -33.58 -8.03 1.40
CA GLY A 494 -32.34 -8.09 2.18
C GLY A 494 -31.14 -7.50 1.43
N TRP A 495 -30.03 -8.23 1.42
CA TRP A 495 -28.82 -7.86 0.68
C TRP A 495 -29.01 -7.73 -0.84
N MET A 496 -29.99 -8.44 -1.42
CA MET A 496 -30.31 -8.35 -2.86
C MET A 496 -30.86 -6.97 -3.24
N THR A 497 -31.29 -6.15 -2.27
CA THR A 497 -31.65 -4.73 -2.53
C THR A 497 -30.43 -3.91 -2.97
N GLY A 498 -29.21 -4.30 -2.57
CA GLY A 498 -27.92 -3.73 -3.00
C GLY A 498 -27.56 -2.33 -2.49
N SER A 499 -28.56 -1.48 -2.26
CA SER A 499 -28.39 -0.11 -1.73
C SER A 499 -29.70 0.42 -1.14
N ALA A 500 -29.59 1.31 -0.17
CA ALA A 500 -30.74 2.03 0.39
C ALA A 500 -30.30 3.35 1.04
N PRO A 501 -31.23 4.31 1.23
CA PRO A 501 -30.96 5.49 2.04
C PRO A 501 -30.60 5.07 3.47
N PHE A 502 -29.50 5.60 3.98
CA PHE A 502 -28.98 5.37 5.32
C PHE A 502 -29.17 6.61 6.17
N ASP A 503 -29.92 6.47 7.27
CA ASP A 503 -30.17 7.53 8.23
C ASP A 503 -28.95 7.73 9.15
N LEU A 504 -28.32 8.90 9.05
CA LEU A 504 -27.06 9.19 9.73
C LEU A 504 -27.21 9.17 11.26
N ALA A 505 -28.37 9.60 11.77
CA ALA A 505 -28.63 9.70 13.20
C ALA A 505 -28.80 8.33 13.86
N SER A 506 -29.63 7.45 13.28
CA SER A 506 -29.93 6.14 13.85
C SER A 506 -29.00 5.02 13.39
N GLY A 507 -28.24 5.22 12.31
CA GLY A 507 -27.42 4.17 11.71
C GLY A 507 -28.24 3.09 10.99
N ARG A 508 -29.48 3.40 10.57
CA ARG A 508 -30.41 2.45 9.96
C ARG A 508 -30.66 2.76 8.49
N PHE A 509 -30.84 1.72 7.70
CA PHE A 509 -31.37 1.84 6.35
C PHE A 509 -32.89 2.05 6.34
N VAL A 510 -33.36 2.88 5.42
CA VAL A 510 -34.77 3.20 5.20
C VAL A 510 -35.29 2.43 3.99
N ASP A 511 -36.34 1.64 4.17
CA ASP A 511 -36.98 0.94 3.07
C ASP A 511 -37.73 1.93 2.16
N GLN A 512 -37.42 1.87 0.87
CA GLN A 512 -38.06 2.64 -0.19
C GLN A 512 -38.84 1.74 -1.17
N GLY A 513 -39.10 0.49 -0.79
CA GLY A 513 -39.76 -0.50 -1.65
C GLY A 513 -38.92 -0.89 -2.87
N ARG A 514 -37.59 -0.78 -2.78
CA ARG A 514 -36.68 -1.09 -3.88
C ARG A 514 -36.68 -2.59 -4.19
N GLY A 515 -36.68 -2.91 -5.48
CA GLY A 515 -36.52 -4.28 -5.97
C GLY A 515 -35.09 -4.79 -5.85
N VAL A 516 -34.80 -5.91 -6.52
CA VAL A 516 -33.45 -6.47 -6.56
C VAL A 516 -32.53 -5.62 -7.45
N GLN A 517 -31.39 -5.19 -6.90
CA GLN A 517 -30.38 -4.38 -7.58
C GLN A 517 -28.99 -4.89 -7.21
N VAL A 518 -28.51 -5.89 -7.94
CA VAL A 518 -27.20 -6.50 -7.67
C VAL A 518 -26.13 -5.86 -8.53
N SER A 519 -24.98 -5.56 -7.93
CA SER A 519 -23.75 -5.14 -8.60
C SER A 519 -22.63 -6.12 -8.29
N HIS A 520 -21.77 -6.40 -9.27
CA HIS A 520 -20.59 -7.24 -9.08
C HIS A 520 -19.56 -6.61 -8.12
N LEU A 521 -19.62 -5.30 -7.91
CA LEU A 521 -18.73 -4.60 -6.98
C LEU A 521 -19.13 -4.74 -5.51
N ASN A 522 -20.36 -5.18 -5.21
CA ASN A 522 -20.85 -5.15 -3.83
C ASN A 522 -20.14 -6.13 -2.87
N ALA A 523 -19.58 -7.23 -3.36
CA ALA A 523 -18.97 -8.24 -2.48
C ALA A 523 -17.43 -8.18 -2.44
N VAL A 524 -16.79 -7.36 -3.27
CA VAL A 524 -15.36 -7.51 -3.63
C VAL A 524 -14.43 -6.48 -2.99
N PHE A 525 -14.96 -5.64 -2.09
CA PHE A 525 -14.22 -4.66 -1.29
C PHE A 525 -14.30 -4.97 0.21
N GLY A 526 -13.99 -6.21 0.62
CA GLY A 526 -14.00 -6.62 2.02
C GLY A 526 -15.36 -7.00 2.61
N ALA A 527 -16.44 -7.00 1.82
CA ALA A 527 -17.80 -7.24 2.32
C ALA A 527 -18.01 -8.69 2.80
N VAL A 528 -17.34 -9.67 2.18
CA VAL A 528 -17.40 -11.08 2.60
C VAL A 528 -16.72 -11.24 3.95
N GLU A 529 -15.51 -10.69 4.06
CA GLU A 529 -14.65 -10.76 5.23
C GLU A 529 -15.33 -10.13 6.44
N VAL A 530 -15.79 -8.87 6.29
CA VAL A 530 -16.45 -8.16 7.40
C VAL A 530 -17.79 -8.80 7.74
N SER A 531 -18.54 -9.35 6.78
CA SER A 531 -19.81 -10.03 7.08
C SER A 531 -19.59 -11.32 7.87
N ALA A 532 -18.57 -12.11 7.53
CA ALA A 532 -18.20 -13.31 8.28
C ALA A 532 -17.80 -12.95 9.72
N GLU A 533 -16.98 -11.91 9.91
CA GLU A 533 -16.63 -11.40 11.24
C GLU A 533 -17.88 -10.95 12.03
N LEU A 534 -18.73 -10.12 11.43
CA LEU A 534 -19.91 -9.56 12.10
C LEU A 534 -20.93 -10.64 12.47
N ILE A 535 -21.18 -11.63 11.60
CA ILE A 535 -22.10 -12.74 11.88
C ILE A 535 -21.60 -13.60 13.03
N ARG A 536 -20.28 -13.80 13.14
CA ARG A 536 -19.68 -14.55 14.24
C ARG A 536 -19.68 -13.79 15.56
N LEU A 537 -19.49 -12.47 15.51
CA LEU A 537 -19.39 -11.61 16.70
C LEU A 537 -20.75 -11.14 17.23
N LEU A 538 -21.76 -10.98 16.38
CA LEU A 538 -23.03 -10.33 16.71
C LEU A 538 -24.23 -11.21 16.37
N ASP A 539 -25.15 -11.38 17.31
CA ASP A 539 -26.41 -12.11 17.10
C ASP A 539 -27.46 -11.23 16.42
N VAL A 540 -27.41 -11.16 15.08
CA VAL A 540 -28.41 -10.49 14.25
C VAL A 540 -28.98 -11.47 13.21
N PRO A 541 -29.93 -12.37 13.59
CA PRO A 541 -30.35 -13.49 12.76
C PRO A 541 -30.92 -13.09 11.39
N ARG A 542 -31.62 -11.95 11.33
CA ARG A 542 -32.18 -11.40 10.07
C ARG A 542 -31.09 -11.02 9.08
N TYR A 543 -29.98 -10.45 9.56
CA TYR A 543 -28.84 -10.15 8.72
C TYR A 543 -28.18 -11.42 8.22
N ARG A 544 -27.92 -12.40 9.11
CA ARG A 544 -27.35 -13.70 8.72
C ARG A 544 -28.18 -14.35 7.60
N ALA A 545 -29.51 -14.37 7.73
CA ALA A 545 -30.39 -14.90 6.69
C ALA A 545 -30.31 -14.10 5.37
N ALA A 546 -30.30 -12.76 5.43
CA ALA A 546 -30.19 -11.91 4.25
C ALA A 546 -28.84 -12.07 3.53
N TRP A 547 -27.75 -12.17 4.27
CA TRP A 547 -26.40 -12.41 3.74
C TRP A 547 -26.29 -13.79 3.09
N LEU A 548 -26.76 -14.84 3.75
CA LEU A 548 -26.76 -16.20 3.19
C LEU A 548 -27.61 -16.32 1.92
N ASP A 549 -28.76 -15.63 1.84
CA ASP A 549 -29.58 -15.59 0.63
C ASP A 549 -28.80 -14.91 -0.52
N TYR A 550 -28.14 -13.77 -0.26
CA TYR A 550 -27.27 -13.12 -1.25
C TYR A 550 -26.14 -14.06 -1.72
N CYS A 551 -25.44 -14.69 -0.77
CA CYS A 551 -24.36 -15.61 -1.06
C CYS A 551 -24.79 -16.79 -1.94
N ARG A 552 -25.96 -17.37 -1.65
CA ARG A 552 -26.51 -18.50 -2.40
C ARG A 552 -26.93 -18.12 -3.81
N TRP A 553 -27.47 -16.91 -4.00
CA TRP A 553 -28.17 -16.52 -5.23
C TRP A 553 -27.40 -15.62 -6.18
N TYR A 554 -26.30 -14.99 -5.76
CA TYR A 554 -25.51 -14.12 -6.64
C TYR A 554 -25.07 -14.85 -7.92
N ASN A 555 -24.40 -16.00 -7.76
CA ASN A 555 -23.90 -16.86 -8.85
C ASN A 555 -24.90 -17.95 -9.29
N ALA A 556 -26.12 -17.96 -8.75
CA ALA A 556 -27.07 -19.01 -9.07
C ALA A 556 -27.43 -19.01 -10.58
N PRO A 557 -27.65 -20.20 -11.18
CA PRO A 557 -28.10 -20.28 -12.56
C PRO A 557 -29.35 -19.44 -12.81
N GLN A 558 -29.40 -18.76 -13.96
CA GLN A 558 -30.49 -17.82 -14.29
C GLN A 558 -31.88 -18.43 -14.12
N VAL A 559 -32.08 -19.68 -14.55
CA VAL A 559 -33.37 -20.38 -14.42
C VAL A 559 -33.79 -20.51 -12.95
N ALA A 560 -32.87 -20.91 -12.08
CA ALA A 560 -33.13 -21.07 -10.65
C ALA A 560 -33.39 -19.71 -9.99
N TYR A 561 -32.59 -18.70 -10.33
CA TYR A 561 -32.81 -17.34 -9.84
C TYR A 561 -34.19 -16.80 -10.23
N LEU A 562 -34.58 -16.92 -11.51
CA LEU A 562 -35.85 -16.40 -12.00
C LEU A 562 -37.04 -17.14 -11.39
N ALA A 563 -36.90 -18.44 -11.12
CA ALA A 563 -37.91 -19.19 -10.38
C ALA A 563 -38.08 -18.66 -8.93
N ARG A 564 -37.01 -18.16 -8.31
CA ARG A 564 -37.02 -17.62 -6.95
C ARG A 564 -37.48 -16.16 -6.87
N PHE A 565 -36.97 -15.28 -7.73
CA PHE A 565 -37.13 -13.84 -7.62
C PHE A 565 -37.97 -13.19 -8.74
N GLY A 566 -38.23 -13.92 -9.83
CA GLY A 566 -38.78 -13.34 -11.05
C GLY A 566 -37.77 -12.43 -11.78
N PRO A 567 -38.16 -11.82 -12.91
CA PRO A 567 -37.34 -10.85 -13.61
C PRO A 567 -37.21 -9.52 -12.82
N PRO A 568 -36.11 -8.76 -13.02
CA PRO A 568 -34.98 -9.03 -13.92
C PRO A 568 -33.85 -9.87 -13.27
N PHE A 569 -33.09 -10.60 -14.09
CA PHE A 569 -31.86 -11.30 -13.66
C PHE A 569 -30.65 -10.36 -13.53
N GLY A 570 -30.63 -9.25 -14.29
CA GLY A 570 -29.53 -8.29 -14.32
C GLY A 570 -28.20 -8.88 -14.84
N PRO A 571 -27.20 -8.05 -15.16
CA PRO A 571 -25.86 -8.54 -15.46
C PRO A 571 -25.19 -9.14 -14.21
N ARG A 572 -24.28 -10.10 -14.44
CA ARG A 572 -23.39 -10.70 -13.43
C ARG A 572 -21.97 -10.69 -13.99
N ASN A 573 -20.99 -10.49 -13.12
CA ASN A 573 -19.57 -10.54 -13.46
C ASN A 573 -18.77 -11.12 -12.28
N LEU A 574 -17.46 -11.36 -12.48
CA LEU A 574 -16.53 -11.87 -11.46
C LEU A 574 -17.00 -13.21 -10.87
N ARG A 575 -17.48 -14.14 -11.70
CA ARG A 575 -18.09 -15.39 -11.24
C ARG A 575 -17.08 -16.22 -10.43
N GLU A 576 -15.83 -16.31 -10.89
CA GLU A 576 -14.73 -16.97 -10.17
C GLU A 576 -14.52 -16.35 -8.79
N GLY A 577 -14.35 -15.03 -8.70
CA GLY A 577 -14.16 -14.32 -7.43
C GLY A 577 -15.35 -14.51 -6.48
N HIS A 578 -16.58 -14.50 -7.00
CA HIS A 578 -17.78 -14.70 -6.19
C HIS A 578 -18.04 -16.16 -5.78
N SER A 579 -17.22 -17.13 -6.21
CA SER A 579 -17.31 -18.52 -5.71
C SER A 579 -17.21 -18.60 -4.19
N ARG A 580 -16.45 -17.68 -3.56
CA ARG A 580 -16.31 -17.57 -2.11
C ARG A 580 -17.61 -17.23 -1.38
N LEU A 581 -18.54 -16.54 -2.04
CA LEU A 581 -19.90 -16.36 -1.51
C LEU A 581 -20.64 -17.69 -1.48
N THR A 582 -20.63 -18.42 -2.59
CA THR A 582 -21.26 -19.74 -2.70
C THR A 582 -20.66 -20.71 -1.67
N ALA A 583 -19.34 -20.69 -1.50
CA ALA A 583 -18.62 -21.51 -0.52
C ALA A 583 -19.01 -21.18 0.92
N TYR A 584 -19.12 -19.89 1.27
CA TYR A 584 -19.59 -19.45 2.58
C TYR A 584 -20.99 -19.99 2.90
N ALA A 585 -21.93 -19.83 1.96
CA ALA A 585 -23.28 -20.39 2.13
C ALA A 585 -23.28 -21.92 2.23
N ALA A 586 -22.43 -22.60 1.45
CA ALA A 586 -22.31 -24.05 1.49
C ALA A 586 -21.78 -24.56 2.84
N PHE A 587 -20.79 -23.87 3.40
CA PHE A 587 -20.21 -24.19 4.70
C PHE A 587 -21.23 -23.99 5.84
N GLU A 588 -21.87 -22.81 5.88
CA GLU A 588 -22.84 -22.45 6.93
C GLU A 588 -24.08 -23.36 6.93
N ASP A 589 -24.54 -23.80 5.76
CA ASP A 589 -25.71 -24.67 5.62
C ASP A 589 -25.35 -26.17 5.54
N ARG A 590 -24.06 -26.52 5.55
CA ARG A 590 -23.54 -27.89 5.32
C ARG A 590 -24.07 -28.52 4.02
N ASP A 591 -24.14 -27.71 2.96
CA ASP A 591 -24.74 -28.06 1.67
C ASP A 591 -23.67 -28.54 0.68
N ALA A 592 -23.51 -29.87 0.57
CA ALA A 592 -22.50 -30.48 -0.29
C ALA A 592 -22.71 -30.19 -1.80
N ALA A 593 -23.95 -30.02 -2.25
CA ALA A 593 -24.25 -29.69 -3.64
C ALA A 593 -23.84 -28.24 -3.95
N LEU A 594 -24.09 -27.33 -3.01
CA LEU A 594 -23.63 -25.95 -3.12
C LEU A 594 -22.10 -25.85 -3.05
N ALA A 595 -21.44 -26.68 -2.23
CA ALA A 595 -19.98 -26.76 -2.18
C ALA A 595 -19.37 -27.20 -3.53
N THR A 596 -19.98 -28.21 -4.18
CA THR A 596 -19.59 -28.60 -5.54
C THR A 596 -19.79 -27.45 -6.54
N ARG A 597 -20.90 -26.73 -6.45
CA ARG A 597 -21.15 -25.56 -7.31
C ARG A 597 -20.09 -24.46 -7.11
N ALA A 598 -19.70 -24.17 -5.87
CA ALA A 598 -18.64 -23.21 -5.56
C ALA A 598 -17.30 -23.64 -6.17
N ALA A 599 -16.91 -24.92 -6.04
CA ALA A 599 -15.70 -25.44 -6.65
C ALA A 599 -15.72 -25.32 -8.18
N ASP A 600 -16.86 -25.62 -8.81
CA ASP A 600 -17.06 -25.47 -10.27
C ASP A 600 -17.01 -24.00 -10.71
N GLU A 601 -17.59 -23.08 -9.92
CA GLU A 601 -17.50 -21.64 -10.14
C GLU A 601 -16.04 -21.15 -10.06
N PHE A 602 -15.30 -21.58 -9.03
CA PHE A 602 -13.89 -21.22 -8.82
C PHE A 602 -13.00 -21.74 -9.95
N PHE A 603 -13.07 -23.03 -10.30
CA PHE A 603 -12.22 -23.58 -11.36
C PHE A 603 -12.68 -23.24 -12.79
N SER A 604 -13.78 -22.49 -12.96
CA SER A 604 -14.24 -22.09 -14.28
C SER A 604 -13.38 -21.01 -14.96
N GLY A 605 -12.65 -20.19 -14.19
CA GLY A 605 -11.93 -19.02 -14.70
C GLY A 605 -12.82 -17.93 -15.31
N ASP A 606 -14.15 -18.02 -15.13
CA ASP A 606 -15.12 -17.11 -15.76
C ASP A 606 -15.07 -15.72 -15.11
N ALA A 607 -14.70 -14.71 -15.92
CA ALA A 607 -14.37 -13.36 -15.48
C ALA A 607 -13.37 -13.34 -14.31
N GLY A 608 -12.26 -14.06 -14.47
CA GLY A 608 -11.23 -14.19 -13.44
C GLY A 608 -9.86 -14.54 -14.03
N LEU A 609 -8.91 -14.89 -13.16
CA LEU A 609 -7.55 -15.25 -13.55
C LEU A 609 -7.45 -16.73 -13.96
N GLY A 610 -8.29 -17.59 -13.37
CA GLY A 610 -8.23 -19.03 -13.55
C GLY A 610 -7.09 -19.70 -12.76
N THR A 611 -7.22 -21.01 -12.56
CA THR A 611 -6.24 -21.82 -11.83
C THR A 611 -5.33 -22.59 -12.79
N TRP A 612 -4.03 -22.42 -12.64
CA TRP A 612 -2.99 -23.08 -13.43
C TRP A 612 -2.38 -24.25 -12.65
N PRO A 613 -2.38 -25.49 -13.20
CA PRO A 613 -1.74 -26.64 -12.57
C PRO A 613 -0.20 -26.50 -12.42
N SER A 614 0.41 -25.59 -13.18
CA SER A 614 1.84 -25.30 -13.19
C SER A 614 2.07 -23.79 -13.28
N ASP A 615 3.28 -23.33 -12.96
CA ASP A 615 3.64 -21.91 -13.06
C ASP A 615 3.43 -21.35 -14.49
N PRO A 616 2.52 -20.39 -14.69
CA PRO A 616 2.22 -19.86 -16.02
C PRO A 616 3.12 -18.68 -16.42
N ARG A 617 4.02 -18.26 -15.54
CA ARG A 617 4.97 -17.19 -15.84
C ARG A 617 5.86 -17.59 -17.01
N HIS A 618 6.01 -16.68 -17.96
CA HIS A 618 6.84 -16.89 -19.14
C HIS A 618 7.59 -15.61 -19.49
N ARG A 619 8.55 -15.70 -20.41
CA ARG A 619 9.29 -14.53 -20.89
C ARG A 619 8.91 -14.20 -22.32
N VAL A 620 8.63 -12.92 -22.57
CA VAL A 620 8.46 -12.34 -23.91
C VAL A 620 9.49 -11.22 -24.05
N ASP A 621 10.39 -11.33 -25.03
CA ASP A 621 11.48 -10.36 -25.25
C ASP A 621 12.29 -10.01 -23.99
N GLY A 622 12.53 -11.00 -23.13
CA GLY A 622 13.26 -10.86 -21.87
C GLY A 622 12.44 -10.33 -20.69
N VAL A 623 11.21 -9.86 -20.92
CA VAL A 623 10.26 -9.42 -19.88
C VAL A 623 9.55 -10.64 -19.30
N LEU A 624 9.49 -10.75 -17.97
CA LEU A 624 8.71 -11.79 -17.31
C LEU A 624 7.25 -11.35 -17.24
N GLU A 625 6.33 -12.18 -17.74
CA GLU A 625 4.91 -11.89 -17.82
C GLU A 625 4.06 -13.02 -17.23
N TRP A 626 2.85 -12.66 -16.82
CA TRP A 626 1.80 -13.60 -16.44
C TRP A 626 0.63 -13.49 -17.43
N PRO A 627 0.21 -14.59 -18.07
CA PRO A 627 -0.89 -14.60 -19.03
C PRO A 627 -2.20 -14.00 -18.48
N GLY A 628 -2.71 -12.95 -19.13
CA GLY A 628 -4.01 -12.35 -18.76
C GLY A 628 -4.02 -11.64 -17.40
N VAL A 629 -2.85 -11.28 -16.86
CA VAL A 629 -2.77 -10.68 -15.52
C VAL A 629 -3.39 -9.28 -15.46
N SER A 630 -4.20 -9.09 -14.42
CA SER A 630 -4.57 -7.79 -13.85
C SER A 630 -4.57 -7.93 -12.33
N THR A 631 -4.47 -6.81 -11.62
CA THR A 631 -4.51 -6.81 -10.16
C THR A 631 -5.88 -7.24 -9.65
N ASN A 632 -6.96 -6.76 -10.28
CA ASN A 632 -8.32 -7.23 -10.06
C ASN A 632 -8.46 -8.76 -10.11
N ALA A 633 -8.06 -9.37 -11.22
CA ALA A 633 -8.17 -10.82 -11.40
C ALA A 633 -7.31 -11.59 -10.37
N SER A 634 -6.11 -11.06 -10.08
CA SER A 634 -5.16 -11.68 -9.14
C SER A 634 -5.66 -11.63 -7.70
N ALA A 635 -6.15 -10.47 -7.25
CA ALA A 635 -6.67 -10.26 -5.90
C ALA A 635 -7.94 -11.08 -5.66
N GLN A 636 -8.89 -11.05 -6.61
CA GLN A 636 -10.14 -11.81 -6.47
C GLN A 636 -9.93 -13.32 -6.58
N TRP A 637 -9.05 -13.78 -7.48
CA TRP A 637 -8.66 -15.19 -7.51
C TRP A 637 -7.99 -15.60 -6.20
N GLY A 638 -7.08 -14.76 -5.67
CA GLY A 638 -6.34 -15.03 -4.43
C GLY A 638 -7.26 -15.12 -3.20
N LEU A 639 -8.19 -14.19 -3.03
CA LEU A 639 -9.19 -14.23 -1.96
C LEU A 639 -10.11 -15.45 -2.10
N ALA A 640 -10.59 -15.73 -3.32
CA ALA A 640 -11.41 -16.89 -3.58
C ALA A 640 -10.66 -18.19 -3.29
N ALA A 641 -9.42 -18.33 -3.73
CA ALA A 641 -8.56 -19.48 -3.45
C ALA A 641 -8.45 -19.74 -1.94
N ILE A 642 -8.10 -18.70 -1.17
CA ILE A 642 -7.92 -18.78 0.29
C ILE A 642 -9.21 -19.22 0.99
N GLN A 643 -10.34 -18.60 0.64
CA GLN A 643 -11.63 -18.85 1.28
C GLN A 643 -12.22 -20.21 0.87
N ASN A 644 -12.14 -20.59 -0.41
CA ASN A 644 -12.61 -21.92 -0.85
C ASN A 644 -11.77 -23.04 -0.21
N LEU A 645 -10.45 -22.88 -0.07
CA LEU A 645 -9.61 -23.84 0.67
C LEU A 645 -10.03 -23.99 2.13
N ALA A 646 -10.43 -22.89 2.79
CA ALA A 646 -10.88 -22.93 4.17
C ALA A 646 -12.28 -23.55 4.34
N LEU A 647 -13.19 -23.28 3.41
CA LEU A 647 -14.62 -23.55 3.58
C LEU A 647 -15.09 -24.85 2.90
N ILE A 648 -14.53 -25.21 1.75
CA ILE A 648 -14.98 -26.35 0.94
C ILE A 648 -13.84 -27.24 0.38
N PRO A 649 -12.80 -27.57 1.15
CA PRO A 649 -11.59 -28.22 0.63
C PRO A 649 -11.85 -29.57 -0.06
N GLU A 650 -12.81 -30.34 0.43
CA GLU A 650 -13.17 -31.64 -0.15
C GLU A 650 -13.88 -31.53 -1.50
N ALA A 651 -14.63 -30.45 -1.73
CA ALA A 651 -15.27 -30.19 -3.02
C ALA A 651 -14.22 -29.80 -4.07
N LEU A 652 -13.20 -29.03 -3.67
CA LEU A 652 -12.06 -28.71 -4.53
C LEU A 652 -11.32 -29.96 -4.99
N ASP A 653 -11.15 -30.95 -4.12
CA ASP A 653 -10.46 -32.22 -4.48
C ASP A 653 -11.21 -33.03 -5.55
N ARG A 654 -12.53 -32.89 -5.62
CA ARG A 654 -13.38 -33.62 -6.57
C ARG A 654 -13.56 -32.89 -7.90
N ALA A 655 -13.33 -31.59 -7.92
CA ALA A 655 -13.51 -30.77 -9.11
C ALA A 655 -12.31 -30.87 -10.06
N THR A 656 -12.53 -30.54 -11.32
CA THR A 656 -11.47 -30.56 -12.35
C THR A 656 -10.97 -29.14 -12.57
N ILE A 657 -9.65 -28.95 -12.46
CA ILE A 657 -9.03 -27.68 -12.86
C ILE A 657 -9.14 -27.53 -14.38
N VAL A 658 -9.83 -26.49 -14.83
CA VAL A 658 -9.85 -26.07 -16.23
C VAL A 658 -8.76 -25.01 -16.38
N ALA A 659 -7.58 -25.42 -16.84
CA ALA A 659 -6.49 -24.49 -17.07
C ALA A 659 -6.93 -23.40 -18.08
N PRO A 660 -6.62 -22.12 -17.85
CA PRO A 660 -6.94 -21.07 -18.81
C PRO A 660 -6.21 -21.33 -20.13
N ASP A 661 -6.89 -21.10 -21.25
CA ASP A 661 -6.23 -21.12 -22.56
C ASP A 661 -5.15 -20.01 -22.58
N ALA A 662 -3.98 -20.30 -23.16
CA ALA A 662 -2.96 -19.28 -23.40
C ALA A 662 -3.57 -18.09 -24.18
N PRO A 663 -3.27 -16.83 -23.79
CA PRO A 663 -3.93 -15.64 -24.32
C PRO A 663 -3.73 -15.55 -25.84
N GLY A 664 -4.86 -15.56 -26.57
CA GLY A 664 -4.91 -15.56 -28.03
C GLY A 664 -6.28 -15.93 -28.60
N ARG A 665 -7.13 -16.61 -27.82
CA ARG A 665 -8.57 -16.77 -28.08
C ARG A 665 -9.38 -16.00 -27.05
N ARG A 666 -9.38 -14.66 -27.13
CA ARG A 666 -10.48 -13.90 -26.52
C ARG A 666 -11.78 -14.40 -27.14
N ARG A 667 -12.78 -14.76 -26.34
CA ARG A 667 -14.17 -14.77 -26.82
C ARG A 667 -14.43 -13.38 -27.39
N GLN A 668 -14.83 -13.29 -28.66
CA GLN A 668 -15.28 -12.03 -29.24
C GLN A 668 -16.34 -11.43 -28.32
N GLY A 669 -16.02 -10.34 -27.63
CA GLY A 669 -16.93 -9.66 -26.70
C GLY A 669 -16.28 -9.19 -25.39
N ASP A 670 -15.18 -9.80 -24.95
CA ASP A 670 -14.56 -9.43 -23.67
C ASP A 670 -13.63 -8.23 -23.82
N THR A 671 -14.25 -7.06 -23.78
CA THR A 671 -13.65 -5.73 -23.95
C THR A 671 -13.29 -5.15 -22.59
N GLY A 672 -12.32 -5.76 -21.89
CA GLY A 672 -11.70 -5.16 -20.70
C GLY A 672 -12.68 -4.59 -19.68
N ARG A 673 -13.81 -5.27 -19.45
CA ARG A 673 -14.75 -4.92 -18.39
C ARG A 673 -14.45 -5.82 -17.21
N ASP A 674 -13.81 -5.23 -16.20
CA ASP A 674 -13.52 -5.72 -14.84
C ASP A 674 -13.34 -7.23 -14.63
#